data_AF-A0A6B3M519-F1
#
_entry.id   AF-A0A6B3M519-F1
#
_cell.length_a   1.000
_cell.length_b   1.000
_cell.length_c   1.000
_cell.angle_alpha   90.00
_cell.angle_beta   90.00
_cell.angle_gamma   90.00
#
_symmetry.space_group_name_H-M   'P 1'
#
loop_
_entity.id
_entity.type
_entity.pdbx_description
1 polymer ?
#
loop_
_entity_poly.entity_id
_entity_poly.type
_entity_poly.pdbx_seq_one_letter_code
_entity_poly.pdbx_strand_id
1 'polypeptide(L)'
;MKILLVEDDEGFTEVIKQALSSQHYLVDLANNGQAGWELAESFEYDLILLDWMLPKLNGIDFCQRRRQMGDCTPIILMTAQDNSTKKVAGLDAGADDYLVKPFEVEELLARIRALLRRGSSSGMPVIECASLRLDPVQCQVTYEGKLLHLTPKEYALLELFLRNPQRIFSQSALLDHLWSFEEPPSENAVRTQIKGLRKKLKQVGAAGDLIETVYGLGYRLKSEVESRGIQQEQKNQGSPEKTVSVGSQTNKLSGLAAIWEQYQSKYISRISTLEQALIAWQEGNLTQEVRQEALKEAHTLAGSLGSFGFAQASGQCRELEQVFKSGELETQIIVERLSKLALLRQELETGVSTEATKTKLSTQVVSDQTDAQKQKPSQAQIQNSKGQKEIISTKAIPTHKSLLPKTFKQQPRLLIIDDDVALAQALVLEAIGCKMKAEAACDLPQVRKAIALRPPDVILLDLCFPDSTEKGFELLTQLKTTQPSVPVLVFTAQESFEDRVRVARLGGRCFLHKPMEPTQVIAAITQVLQKSSSPLAKLLIVDDDPQMLEFLNILLYPWGFELILLDEPQHFWEILEACTPDLLILDLEMPEFSGLDLCQVVRNEPRWQDLPVLFLSAHTDAKTVQQVFTAGADDYVQKPIVGPELIARILNRIERSQLRRRISVGRIR
;
A
#
# COMPACT_ATOMS: atom_id res chain seq x y z
N MET A 1 -1.15 -10.72 16.37
CA MET A 1 -0.21 -10.52 15.24
C MET A 1 0.95 -9.65 15.68
N LYS A 2 2.14 -9.85 15.12
CA LYS A 2 3.40 -9.20 15.50
C LYS A 2 3.89 -8.26 14.39
N ILE A 3 4.14 -7.00 14.74
CA ILE A 3 4.53 -5.91 13.85
C ILE A 3 5.92 -5.42 14.26
N LEU A 4 6.82 -5.26 13.29
CA LEU A 4 8.06 -4.54 13.47
C LEU A 4 7.85 -3.08 13.07
N LEU A 5 8.08 -2.14 13.99
CA LEU A 5 8.07 -0.71 13.72
C LEU A 5 9.51 -0.18 13.69
N VAL A 6 9.97 0.25 12.52
CA VAL A 6 11.30 0.80 12.31
C VAL A 6 11.18 2.29 12.00
N GLU A 7 11.52 3.13 12.97
CA GLU A 7 11.30 4.57 12.96
C GLU A 7 12.30 5.24 13.91
N ASP A 8 13.00 6.29 13.48
CA ASP A 8 14.02 6.98 14.30
C ASP A 8 13.46 8.15 15.14
N ASP A 9 12.24 8.63 14.85
CA ASP A 9 11.55 9.58 15.72
C ASP A 9 10.85 8.85 16.89
N GLU A 10 11.47 8.91 18.07
CA GLU A 10 10.95 8.34 19.33
C GLU A 10 9.54 8.82 19.70
N GLY A 11 9.23 10.10 19.49
CA GLY A 11 7.92 10.67 19.86
C GLY A 11 6.82 10.12 18.97
N PHE A 12 7.08 10.06 17.66
CA PHE A 12 6.17 9.44 16.70
C PHE A 12 6.05 7.92 16.92
N THR A 13 7.17 7.26 17.20
CA THR A 13 7.22 5.82 17.52
C THR A 13 6.30 5.48 18.68
N GLU A 14 6.31 6.26 19.76
CA GLU A 14 5.47 6.00 20.94
C GLU A 14 3.97 6.18 20.63
N VAL A 15 3.62 7.21 19.85
CA VAL A 15 2.23 7.42 19.39
C VAL A 15 1.73 6.21 18.59
N ILE A 16 2.53 5.73 17.63
CA ILE A 16 2.17 4.57 16.81
C ILE A 16 2.17 3.28 17.64
N LYS A 17 3.15 3.07 18.54
CA LYS A 17 3.19 1.92 19.46
C LYS A 17 1.93 1.86 20.32
N GLN A 18 1.53 2.98 20.92
CA GLN A 18 0.34 3.05 21.76
C GLN A 18 -0.93 2.75 20.95
N ALA A 19 -1.05 3.32 19.76
CA ALA A 19 -2.17 3.08 18.86
C ALA A 19 -2.29 1.60 18.44
N LEU A 20 -1.19 0.99 17.99
CA LEU A 20 -1.15 -0.42 17.60
C LEU A 20 -1.43 -1.36 18.78
N SER A 21 -0.83 -1.08 19.93
CA SER A 21 -1.03 -1.86 21.16
C SER A 21 -2.48 -1.79 21.64
N SER A 22 -3.16 -0.64 21.44
CA SER A 22 -4.59 -0.49 21.74
C SER A 22 -5.49 -1.40 20.88
N GLN A 23 -5.00 -1.81 19.70
CA GLN A 23 -5.63 -2.79 18.81
C GLN A 23 -5.07 -4.21 19.02
N HIS A 24 -4.40 -4.45 20.14
CA HIS A 24 -3.83 -5.73 20.54
C HIS A 24 -2.75 -6.29 19.58
N TYR A 25 -2.15 -5.44 18.75
CA TYR A 25 -0.93 -5.81 18.03
C TYR A 25 0.25 -5.87 18.98
N LEU A 26 1.13 -6.85 18.74
CA LEU A 26 2.43 -6.91 19.38
C LEU A 26 3.41 -6.09 18.55
N VAL A 27 4.11 -5.14 19.17
CA VAL A 27 5.01 -4.21 18.45
C VAL A 27 6.42 -4.36 19.00
N ASP A 28 7.37 -4.73 18.14
CA ASP A 28 8.80 -4.57 18.43
C ASP A 28 9.30 -3.29 17.75
N LEU A 29 10.21 -2.58 18.41
CA LEU A 29 10.72 -1.28 17.96
C LEU A 29 12.18 -1.38 17.48
N ALA A 30 12.49 -0.63 16.43
CA ALA A 30 13.85 -0.34 16.02
C ALA A 30 14.01 1.13 15.64
N ASN A 31 15.04 1.78 16.20
CA ASN A 31 15.28 3.22 15.99
C ASN A 31 16.17 3.54 14.78
N ASN A 32 16.55 2.54 14.00
CA ASN A 32 17.35 2.69 12.78
C ASN A 32 17.20 1.44 11.90
N GLY A 33 17.51 1.56 10.61
CA GLY A 33 17.28 0.46 9.66
C GLY A 33 18.15 -0.76 9.90
N GLN A 34 19.35 -0.60 10.45
CA GLN A 34 20.25 -1.73 10.75
C GLN A 34 19.72 -2.57 11.93
N ALA A 35 19.26 -1.93 13.00
CA ALA A 35 18.60 -2.61 14.11
C ALA A 35 17.29 -3.30 13.66
N GLY A 36 16.51 -2.62 12.81
CA GLY A 36 15.32 -3.22 12.20
C GLY A 36 15.66 -4.45 11.36
N TRP A 37 16.80 -4.42 10.66
CA TRP A 37 17.24 -5.52 9.80
C TRP A 37 17.60 -6.76 10.63
N GLU A 38 18.38 -6.54 11.69
CA GLU A 38 18.77 -7.60 12.64
C GLU A 38 17.55 -8.25 13.31
N LEU A 39 16.54 -7.46 13.70
CA LEU A 39 15.28 -7.98 14.22
C LEU A 39 14.53 -8.79 13.16
N ALA A 40 14.41 -8.29 11.94
CA ALA A 40 13.71 -8.96 10.84
C ALA A 40 14.40 -10.26 10.38
N GLU A 41 15.71 -10.41 10.59
CA GLU A 41 16.44 -11.67 10.37
C GLU A 41 16.25 -12.64 11.53
N SER A 42 16.10 -12.14 12.75
CA SER A 42 16.02 -12.95 13.96
C SER A 42 14.62 -13.46 14.26
N PHE A 43 13.58 -12.72 13.85
CA PHE A 43 12.19 -13.02 14.18
C PHE A 43 11.27 -12.97 12.95
N GLU A 44 10.21 -13.78 12.99
CA GLU A 44 9.13 -13.69 12.01
C GLU A 44 8.13 -12.59 12.41
N TYR A 45 7.84 -11.70 11.48
CA TYR A 45 6.84 -10.63 11.63
C TYR A 45 5.69 -10.82 10.65
N ASP A 46 4.48 -10.49 11.09
CA ASP A 46 3.28 -10.49 10.25
C ASP A 46 3.21 -9.25 9.35
N LEU A 47 3.86 -8.15 9.75
CA LEU A 47 3.97 -6.89 9.00
C LEU A 47 5.17 -6.07 9.49
N ILE A 48 5.79 -5.31 8.59
CA ILE A 48 6.84 -4.32 8.90
C ILE A 48 6.33 -2.93 8.55
N LEU A 49 6.28 -2.03 9.53
CA LEU A 49 6.14 -0.59 9.34
C LEU A 49 7.54 0.02 9.29
N LEU A 50 7.87 0.65 8.17
CA LEU A 50 9.24 1.03 7.86
C LEU A 50 9.29 2.50 7.44
N ASP A 51 9.97 3.35 8.19
CA ASP A 51 10.29 4.69 7.69
C ASP A 51 11.22 4.57 6.47
N TRP A 52 10.93 5.37 5.45
CA TRP A 52 11.80 5.59 4.31
C TRP A 52 13.18 6.09 4.73
N MET A 53 13.26 7.14 5.54
CA MET A 53 14.46 7.92 5.83
C MET A 53 15.13 7.48 7.13
N LEU A 54 15.56 6.23 7.16
CA LEU A 54 16.21 5.66 8.34
C LEU A 54 17.74 5.87 8.34
N PRO A 55 18.34 6.14 9.51
CA PRO A 55 19.79 6.14 9.64
C PRO A 55 20.37 4.73 9.47
N LYS A 56 21.64 4.67 9.06
CA LYS A 56 22.47 3.46 8.80
C LYS A 56 22.03 2.62 7.60
N LEU A 57 20.76 2.23 7.53
CA LEU A 57 20.18 1.51 6.40
C LEU A 57 18.84 2.17 6.06
N ASN A 58 18.73 2.68 4.84
CA ASN A 58 17.53 3.36 4.35
C ASN A 58 16.39 2.34 4.13
N GLY A 59 15.12 2.78 4.27
CA GLY A 59 13.94 1.91 4.18
C GLY A 59 13.67 1.30 2.79
N ILE A 60 14.05 1.99 1.71
CA ILE A 60 14.03 1.46 0.34
C ILE A 60 15.04 0.32 0.19
N ASP A 61 16.29 0.54 0.60
CA ASP A 61 17.35 -0.47 0.51
C ASP A 61 17.01 -1.70 1.36
N PHE A 62 16.49 -1.46 2.57
CA PHE A 62 15.94 -2.49 3.44
C PHE A 62 14.88 -3.32 2.70
N CYS A 63 13.88 -2.65 2.12
CA CYS A 63 12.77 -3.30 1.43
C CYS A 63 13.28 -4.14 0.25
N GLN A 64 14.10 -3.55 -0.62
CA GLN A 64 14.68 -4.24 -1.78
C GLN A 64 15.47 -5.47 -1.37
N ARG A 65 16.32 -5.36 -0.35
CA ARG A 65 17.16 -6.46 0.13
C ARG A 65 16.31 -7.61 0.68
N ARG A 66 15.25 -7.33 1.46
CA ARG A 66 14.29 -8.37 1.91
C ARG A 66 13.64 -9.07 0.71
N ARG A 67 13.19 -8.31 -0.29
CA ARG A 67 12.53 -8.87 -1.48
C ARG A 67 13.46 -9.71 -2.34
N GLN A 68 14.73 -9.32 -2.48
CA GLN A 68 15.76 -10.13 -3.16
C GLN A 68 16.00 -11.48 -2.48
N MET A 69 15.80 -11.57 -1.15
CA MET A 69 15.87 -12.81 -0.39
C MET A 69 14.59 -13.68 -0.51
N GLY A 70 13.61 -13.25 -1.30
CA GLY A 70 12.32 -13.94 -1.46
C GLY A 70 11.34 -13.71 -0.31
N ASP A 71 11.62 -12.76 0.58
CA ASP A 71 10.73 -12.45 1.69
C ASP A 71 9.40 -11.87 1.20
N CYS A 72 8.31 -12.41 1.73
CA CYS A 72 6.93 -12.03 1.42
C CYS A 72 6.21 -11.37 2.60
N THR A 73 6.89 -11.10 3.73
CA THR A 73 6.31 -10.32 4.83
C THR A 73 5.82 -8.97 4.30
N PRO A 74 4.55 -8.58 4.55
CA PRO A 74 4.01 -7.30 4.15
C PRO A 74 4.82 -6.12 4.70
N ILE A 75 5.15 -5.15 3.86
CA ILE A 75 5.87 -3.93 4.25
C ILE A 75 5.01 -2.70 3.92
N ILE A 76 4.75 -1.83 4.89
CA ILE A 76 4.24 -0.48 4.65
C ILE A 76 5.40 0.51 4.83
N LEU A 77 5.69 1.28 3.79
CA LEU A 77 6.64 2.39 3.88
C LEU A 77 5.97 3.66 4.41
N MET A 78 6.56 4.31 5.39
CA MET A 78 6.12 5.61 5.89
C MET A 78 7.07 6.69 5.36
N THR A 79 6.55 7.81 4.84
CA THR A 79 7.39 8.87 4.26
C THR A 79 6.78 10.25 4.46
N ALA A 80 7.57 11.29 4.75
CA ALA A 80 7.05 12.66 4.81
C ALA A 80 6.84 13.31 3.44
N GLN A 81 7.20 12.63 2.34
CA GLN A 81 7.10 13.15 0.97
C GLN A 81 5.83 12.65 0.28
N ASP A 82 5.03 13.58 -0.23
CA ASP A 82 3.74 13.33 -0.86
C ASP A 82 3.80 13.20 -2.40
N ASN A 83 4.98 13.39 -3.02
CA ASN A 83 5.11 13.35 -4.46
C ASN A 83 4.97 11.92 -5.04
N SER A 84 4.37 11.83 -6.23
CA SER A 84 4.10 10.56 -6.91
C SER A 84 5.35 9.76 -7.25
N THR A 85 6.47 10.43 -7.55
CA THR A 85 7.75 9.77 -7.87
C THR A 85 8.27 8.94 -6.70
N LYS A 86 8.16 9.44 -5.46
CA LYS A 86 8.57 8.71 -4.26
C LYS A 86 7.61 7.57 -3.96
N LYS A 87 6.32 7.81 -4.03
CA LYS A 87 5.30 6.76 -3.86
C LYS A 87 5.53 5.57 -4.79
N VAL A 88 5.81 5.85 -6.08
CA VAL A 88 6.14 4.82 -7.08
C VAL A 88 7.43 4.10 -6.72
N ALA A 89 8.51 4.84 -6.39
CA ALA A 89 9.79 4.22 -6.02
C ALA A 89 9.68 3.30 -4.79
N GLY A 90 8.82 3.61 -3.82
CA GLY A 90 8.54 2.73 -2.68
C GLY A 90 7.85 1.42 -3.08
N LEU A 91 6.87 1.49 -3.99
CA LEU A 91 6.19 0.29 -4.50
C LEU A 91 7.11 -0.55 -5.40
N ASP A 92 7.95 0.09 -6.23
CA ASP A 92 8.94 -0.55 -7.10
C ASP A 92 10.05 -1.26 -6.29
N ALA A 93 10.41 -0.69 -5.13
CA ALA A 93 11.29 -1.35 -4.15
C ALA A 93 10.67 -2.63 -3.58
N GLY A 94 9.36 -2.81 -3.74
CA GLY A 94 8.61 -3.98 -3.34
C GLY A 94 7.86 -3.82 -2.03
N ALA A 95 7.62 -2.60 -1.56
CA ALA A 95 6.67 -2.36 -0.47
C ALA A 95 5.26 -2.76 -0.90
N ASP A 96 4.43 -3.19 0.04
CA ASP A 96 3.03 -3.57 -0.22
C ASP A 96 2.10 -2.37 -0.13
N ASP A 97 2.47 -1.35 0.63
CA ASP A 97 1.77 -0.07 0.67
C ASP A 97 2.72 1.04 1.11
N TYR A 98 2.25 2.28 1.02
CA TYR A 98 2.92 3.42 1.63
C TYR A 98 1.91 4.34 2.33
N LEU A 99 2.41 5.10 3.29
CA LEU A 99 1.70 6.14 4.02
C LEU A 99 2.50 7.42 4.04
N VAL A 100 1.85 8.51 3.65
CA VAL A 100 2.46 9.84 3.67
C VAL A 100 2.22 10.45 5.05
N LYS A 101 3.30 10.82 5.74
CA LYS A 101 3.26 11.52 7.01
C LYS A 101 2.95 13.01 6.80
N PRO A 102 2.17 13.67 7.66
CA PRO A 102 1.41 13.07 8.76
C PRO A 102 0.18 12.35 8.22
N PHE A 103 -0.19 11.23 8.85
CA PHE A 103 -1.38 10.46 8.52
C PHE A 103 -2.24 10.24 9.77
N GLU A 104 -3.52 9.96 9.57
CA GLU A 104 -4.39 9.60 10.67
C GLU A 104 -4.12 8.16 11.11
N VAL A 105 -4.06 7.95 12.43
CA VAL A 105 -3.84 6.62 13.03
C VAL A 105 -4.89 5.60 12.56
N GLU A 106 -6.14 6.06 12.36
CA GLU A 106 -7.23 5.19 11.91
C GLU A 106 -7.01 4.68 10.48
N GLU A 107 -6.41 5.50 9.61
CA GLU A 107 -5.99 5.10 8.26
C GLU A 107 -4.89 4.04 8.31
N LEU A 108 -3.84 4.26 9.12
CA LEU A 108 -2.77 3.28 9.31
C LEU A 108 -3.33 1.91 9.75
N LEU A 109 -4.20 1.91 10.75
CA LEU A 109 -4.83 0.70 11.25
C LEU A 109 -5.69 -0.01 10.19
N ALA A 110 -6.37 0.76 9.33
CA ALA A 110 -7.15 0.21 8.23
C ALA A 110 -6.28 -0.49 7.18
N ARG A 111 -5.16 0.14 6.78
CA ARG A 111 -4.19 -0.44 5.83
C ARG A 111 -3.50 -1.69 6.39
N ILE A 112 -3.13 -1.66 7.68
CA ILE A 112 -2.57 -2.84 8.38
C ILE A 112 -3.57 -4.00 8.34
N ARG A 113 -4.84 -3.77 8.70
CA ARG A 113 -5.87 -4.82 8.65
C ARG A 113 -6.04 -5.39 7.24
N ALA A 114 -6.06 -4.52 6.22
CA ALA A 114 -6.19 -4.94 4.83
C ALA A 114 -5.02 -5.85 4.40
N LEU A 115 -3.78 -5.51 4.74
CA LEU A 115 -2.60 -6.32 4.41
C LEU A 115 -2.57 -7.66 5.15
N LEU A 116 -2.93 -7.66 6.43
CA LEU A 116 -2.93 -8.85 7.28
C LEU A 116 -4.05 -9.84 6.90
N ARG A 117 -5.18 -9.34 6.38
CA ARG A 117 -6.27 -10.19 5.86
C ARG A 117 -5.80 -11.07 4.70
N ARG A 118 -4.99 -10.52 3.79
CA ARG A 118 -4.50 -11.22 2.58
C ARG A 118 -3.70 -12.50 2.89
N GLY A 119 -3.15 -12.65 4.10
CA GLY A 119 -2.27 -13.77 4.49
C GLY A 119 -2.98 -14.90 5.25
N SER A 120 -4.24 -14.69 5.61
CA SER A 120 -5.04 -15.61 6.42
C SER A 120 -6.00 -16.37 5.50
N SER A 121 -6.16 -17.69 5.66
CA SER A 121 -7.12 -18.50 4.88
C SER A 121 -8.60 -18.12 5.11
N SER A 122 -8.87 -17.15 5.98
CA SER A 122 -10.17 -16.53 6.18
C SER A 122 -10.13 -15.10 5.62
N GLY A 123 -10.53 -14.90 4.36
CA GLY A 123 -10.72 -13.58 3.73
C GLY A 123 -11.89 -12.77 4.31
N MET A 124 -12.55 -13.28 5.34
CA MET A 124 -13.69 -12.64 6.02
C MET A 124 -13.22 -11.55 6.99
N PRO A 125 -13.90 -10.39 7.06
CA PRO A 125 -13.62 -9.35 8.05
C PRO A 125 -13.89 -9.82 9.50
N VAL A 126 -14.72 -10.84 9.68
CA VAL A 126 -14.99 -11.50 10.97
C VAL A 126 -14.51 -12.95 10.88
N ILE A 127 -13.70 -13.38 11.83
CA ILE A 127 -13.18 -14.76 11.87
C ILE A 127 -14.19 -15.62 12.63
N GLU A 128 -14.86 -16.52 11.93
CA GLU A 128 -15.85 -17.43 12.50
C GLU A 128 -15.31 -18.87 12.59
N CYS A 129 -15.45 -19.49 13.75
CA CYS A 129 -15.21 -20.92 13.93
C CYS A 129 -16.31 -21.50 14.84
N ALA A 130 -17.23 -22.25 14.23
CA ALA A 130 -18.44 -22.73 14.89
C ALA A 130 -19.22 -21.56 15.54
N SER A 131 -19.46 -21.59 16.84
CA SER A 131 -20.17 -20.55 17.57
C SER A 131 -19.29 -19.35 17.99
N LEU A 132 -17.97 -19.40 17.76
CA LEU A 132 -17.05 -18.28 18.03
C LEU A 132 -16.99 -17.32 16.85
N ARG A 133 -17.16 -16.03 17.11
CA ARG A 133 -16.93 -14.94 16.16
C ARG A 133 -15.96 -13.92 16.74
N LEU A 134 -14.93 -13.58 16.00
CA LEU A 134 -13.95 -12.55 16.35
C LEU A 134 -13.98 -11.44 15.30
N ASP A 135 -14.27 -10.23 15.75
CA ASP A 135 -14.22 -8.99 14.96
C ASP A 135 -12.88 -8.27 15.25
N PRO A 136 -11.92 -8.28 14.30
CA PRO A 136 -10.63 -7.60 14.45
C PRO A 136 -10.73 -6.07 14.35
N VAL A 137 -11.82 -5.51 13.81
CA VAL A 137 -12.02 -4.06 13.72
C VAL A 137 -12.44 -3.51 15.09
N GLN A 138 -13.37 -4.20 15.75
CA GLN A 138 -13.84 -3.80 17.08
C GLN A 138 -13.02 -4.41 18.23
N CYS A 139 -12.09 -5.33 17.92
CA CYS A 139 -11.39 -6.16 18.91
C CYS A 139 -12.38 -6.90 19.84
N GLN A 140 -13.51 -7.37 19.29
CA GLN A 140 -14.56 -8.03 20.03
C GLN A 140 -14.64 -9.51 19.70
N VAL A 141 -14.92 -10.32 20.72
CA VAL A 141 -15.15 -11.75 20.57
C VAL A 141 -16.54 -12.07 21.11
N THR A 142 -17.33 -12.82 20.36
CA THR A 142 -18.61 -13.33 20.79
C THR A 142 -18.66 -14.85 20.68
N TYR A 143 -19.41 -15.50 21.58
CA TYR A 143 -19.77 -16.91 21.51
C TYR A 143 -21.28 -17.02 21.52
N GLU A 144 -21.88 -17.57 20.46
CA GLU A 144 -23.35 -17.62 20.28
C GLU A 144 -24.01 -16.23 20.48
N GLY A 145 -23.35 -15.17 20.01
CA GLY A 145 -23.81 -13.79 20.16
C GLY A 145 -23.59 -13.16 21.55
N LYS A 146 -23.07 -13.90 22.53
CA LYS A 146 -22.69 -13.36 23.85
C LYS A 146 -21.27 -12.81 23.83
N LEU A 147 -21.10 -11.57 24.28
CA LEU A 147 -19.79 -10.91 24.35
C LEU A 147 -18.86 -11.61 25.36
N LEU A 148 -17.64 -11.89 24.92
CA LEU A 148 -16.59 -12.53 25.70
C LEU A 148 -15.52 -11.49 26.09
N HIS A 149 -15.46 -11.14 27.38
CA HIS A 149 -14.49 -10.17 27.89
C HIS A 149 -13.10 -10.78 28.09
N LEU A 150 -12.23 -10.67 27.09
CA LEU A 150 -10.86 -11.19 27.12
C LEU A 150 -9.85 -10.12 27.57
N THR A 151 -8.75 -10.53 28.18
CA THR A 151 -7.56 -9.68 28.33
C THR A 151 -6.83 -9.56 26.98
N PRO A 152 -5.94 -8.57 26.78
CA PRO A 152 -5.19 -8.43 25.52
C PRO A 152 -4.45 -9.71 25.11
N LYS A 153 -3.79 -10.39 26.05
CA LYS A 153 -3.07 -11.65 25.78
C LYS A 153 -4.02 -12.80 25.48
N GLU A 154 -5.16 -12.89 26.18
CA GLU A 154 -6.17 -13.91 25.88
C GLU A 154 -6.82 -13.70 24.50
N TYR A 155 -7.07 -12.45 24.11
CA TYR A 155 -7.56 -12.08 22.78
C TYR A 155 -6.55 -12.49 21.71
N ALA A 156 -5.29 -12.08 21.84
CA ALA A 156 -4.23 -12.43 20.89
C ALA A 156 -4.06 -13.94 20.74
N LEU A 157 -4.20 -14.69 21.84
CA LEU A 157 -4.12 -16.15 21.85
C LEU A 157 -5.29 -16.78 21.09
N LEU A 158 -6.51 -16.29 21.31
CA LEU A 158 -7.70 -16.78 20.60
C LEU A 158 -7.65 -16.41 19.11
N GLU A 159 -7.21 -15.19 18.79
CA GLU A 159 -7.03 -14.74 17.40
C GLU A 159 -6.04 -15.64 16.65
N LEU A 160 -4.88 -15.93 17.26
CA LEU A 160 -3.86 -16.79 16.67
C LEU A 160 -4.42 -18.17 16.31
N PHE A 161 -5.20 -18.76 17.22
CA PHE A 161 -5.85 -20.04 17.01
C PHE A 161 -6.95 -20.00 15.95
N LEU A 162 -7.79 -18.97 15.96
CA LEU A 162 -8.88 -18.82 14.98
C LEU A 162 -8.35 -18.61 13.56
N ARG A 163 -7.22 -17.91 13.40
CA ARG A 163 -6.54 -17.74 12.11
C ARG A 163 -5.82 -19.00 11.62
N ASN A 164 -5.50 -19.92 12.53
CA ASN A 164 -4.78 -21.15 12.23
C ASN A 164 -5.54 -22.37 12.77
N PRO A 165 -6.77 -22.63 12.29
CA PRO A 165 -7.57 -23.73 12.78
C PRO A 165 -6.82 -25.05 12.55
N GLN A 166 -6.94 -26.00 13.48
CA GLN A 166 -6.27 -27.31 13.46
C GLN A 166 -4.73 -27.29 13.61
N ARG A 167 -4.05 -26.14 13.61
CA ARG A 167 -2.60 -26.04 13.83
C ARG A 167 -2.26 -26.21 15.31
N ILE A 168 -1.21 -26.98 15.61
CA ILE A 168 -0.64 -27.10 16.95
C ILE A 168 0.44 -26.03 17.12
N PHE A 169 0.34 -25.23 18.18
CA PHE A 169 1.36 -24.28 18.59
C PHE A 169 2.09 -24.77 19.84
N SER A 170 3.41 -24.88 19.76
CA SER A 170 4.26 -25.19 20.91
C SER A 170 4.28 -24.03 21.90
N GLN A 171 4.75 -24.29 23.13
CA GLN A 171 4.89 -23.22 24.12
C GLN A 171 5.87 -22.14 23.65
N SER A 172 6.98 -22.50 22.99
CA SER A 172 7.92 -21.54 22.41
C SER A 172 7.29 -20.71 21.29
N ALA A 173 6.56 -21.35 20.36
CA ALA A 173 5.89 -20.63 19.28
C ALA A 173 4.84 -19.64 19.81
N LEU A 174 4.09 -20.01 20.86
CA LEU A 174 3.18 -19.09 21.53
C LEU A 174 3.94 -17.94 22.21
N LEU A 175 5.11 -18.19 22.79
CA LEU A 175 5.93 -17.14 23.40
C LEU A 175 6.36 -16.11 22.34
N ASP A 176 6.88 -16.60 21.21
CA ASP A 176 7.40 -15.75 20.13
C ASP A 176 6.32 -14.89 19.47
N HIS A 177 5.08 -15.41 19.37
CA HIS A 177 3.95 -14.70 18.76
C HIS A 177 3.22 -13.74 19.72
N LEU A 178 3.25 -13.99 21.03
CA LEU A 178 2.44 -13.22 22.00
C LEU A 178 3.25 -12.27 22.87
N TRP A 179 4.57 -12.41 23.00
CA TRP A 179 5.41 -11.54 23.82
C TRP A 179 6.44 -10.79 22.99
N SER A 180 6.62 -9.50 23.32
CA SER A 180 7.57 -8.61 22.65
C SER A 180 8.95 -8.85 23.25
N PHE A 181 9.98 -8.46 22.50
CA PHE A 181 11.35 -8.61 22.98
C PHE A 181 11.61 -7.82 24.28
N GLU A 182 10.98 -6.65 24.43
CA GLU A 182 11.14 -5.76 25.59
C GLU A 182 10.49 -6.29 26.88
N GLU A 183 9.50 -7.19 26.77
CA GLU A 183 8.72 -7.73 27.90
C GLU A 183 8.78 -9.26 27.97
N PRO A 184 9.92 -9.83 28.43
CA PRO A 184 10.07 -11.27 28.49
C PRO A 184 9.08 -11.89 29.49
N PRO A 185 8.36 -12.95 29.10
CA PRO A 185 7.37 -13.62 29.94
C PRO A 185 7.98 -14.38 31.11
N SER A 186 7.17 -14.62 32.14
CA SER A 186 7.47 -15.62 33.16
C SER A 186 7.36 -17.04 32.60
N GLU A 187 8.06 -17.99 33.20
CA GLU A 187 8.17 -19.39 32.75
C GLU A 187 6.82 -20.11 32.56
N ASN A 188 5.78 -19.67 33.28
CA ASN A 188 4.42 -20.21 33.21
C ASN A 188 3.40 -19.28 32.52
N ALA A 189 3.84 -18.19 31.88
CA ALA A 189 2.94 -17.18 31.32
C ALA A 189 1.94 -17.76 30.33
N VAL A 190 2.38 -18.60 29.39
CA VAL A 190 1.51 -19.30 28.41
C VAL A 190 0.44 -20.15 29.11
N ARG A 191 0.84 -20.95 30.10
CA ARG A 191 -0.10 -21.83 30.83
C ARG A 191 -1.18 -21.03 31.56
N THR A 192 -0.79 -19.90 32.16
CA THR A 192 -1.71 -19.00 32.86
C THR A 192 -2.73 -18.40 31.89
N GLN A 193 -2.29 -17.90 30.73
CA GLN A 193 -3.20 -17.31 29.73
C GLN A 193 -4.15 -18.36 29.14
N ILE A 194 -3.66 -19.56 28.81
CA ILE A 194 -4.50 -20.68 28.34
C ILE A 194 -5.58 -21.03 29.37
N LYS A 195 -5.20 -21.12 30.66
CA LYS A 195 -6.14 -21.42 31.75
C LYS A 195 -7.20 -20.33 31.91
N GLY A 196 -6.80 -19.06 31.81
CA GLY A 196 -7.71 -17.90 31.83
C GLY A 196 -8.72 -17.94 30.69
N LEU A 197 -8.24 -18.11 29.46
CA LEU A 197 -9.07 -18.18 28.27
C LEU A 197 -10.07 -19.34 28.32
N ARG A 198 -9.64 -20.56 28.70
CA ARG A 198 -10.55 -21.70 28.87
C ARG A 198 -11.65 -21.44 29.90
N LYS A 199 -11.31 -20.78 31.02
CA LYS A 199 -12.28 -20.43 32.06
C LYS A 199 -13.35 -19.48 31.52
N LYS A 200 -12.95 -18.44 30.77
CA LYS A 200 -13.88 -17.46 30.19
C LYS A 200 -14.76 -18.07 29.10
N LEU A 201 -14.21 -18.94 28.25
CA LEU A 201 -14.99 -19.69 27.26
C LEU A 201 -16.06 -20.57 27.92
N LYS A 202 -15.73 -21.26 29.01
CA LYS A 202 -16.70 -22.05 29.77
C LYS A 202 -17.81 -21.20 30.40
N GLN A 203 -17.49 -19.98 30.85
CA GLN A 203 -18.48 -19.08 31.46
C GLN A 203 -19.57 -18.62 30.49
N VAL A 204 -19.26 -18.49 29.20
CA VAL A 204 -20.24 -18.11 28.16
C VAL A 204 -21.02 -19.30 27.59
N GLY A 205 -20.75 -20.52 28.08
CA GLY A 205 -21.49 -21.73 27.71
C GLY A 205 -20.82 -22.56 26.61
N ALA A 206 -19.54 -22.35 26.32
CA ALA A 206 -18.85 -23.15 25.32
C ALA A 206 -18.83 -24.65 25.65
N ALA A 207 -19.31 -25.48 24.72
CA ALA A 207 -19.34 -26.92 24.87
C ALA A 207 -17.92 -27.51 24.79
N GLY A 208 -17.46 -28.14 25.88
CA GLY A 208 -16.16 -28.82 25.94
C GLY A 208 -14.92 -27.91 26.08
N ASP A 209 -13.74 -28.51 26.03
CA ASP A 209 -12.45 -27.78 26.04
C ASP A 209 -12.09 -27.42 24.59
N LEU A 210 -12.61 -26.28 24.10
CA LEU A 210 -12.37 -25.78 22.73
C LEU A 210 -10.88 -25.66 22.39
N ILE A 211 -10.06 -25.31 23.37
CA ILE A 211 -8.60 -25.29 23.25
C ILE A 211 -8.08 -26.59 23.86
N GLU A 212 -7.55 -27.48 23.04
CA GLU A 212 -6.95 -28.76 23.43
C GLU A 212 -5.49 -28.58 23.86
N THR A 213 -5.07 -29.31 24.91
CA THR A 213 -3.64 -29.51 25.19
C THR A 213 -3.21 -30.81 24.52
N VAL A 214 -2.31 -30.72 23.54
CA VAL A 214 -1.67 -31.89 22.92
C VAL A 214 -0.38 -32.17 23.68
N TYR A 215 -0.37 -33.22 24.49
CA TYR A 215 0.72 -33.52 25.41
C TYR A 215 2.07 -33.63 24.68
N GLY A 216 3.09 -32.94 25.19
CA GLY A 216 4.44 -32.89 24.60
C GLY A 216 4.58 -32.00 23.35
N LEU A 217 3.48 -31.52 22.75
CA LEU A 217 3.50 -30.76 21.49
C LEU A 217 2.99 -29.32 21.64
N GLY A 218 1.99 -29.08 22.49
CA GLY A 218 1.48 -27.73 22.75
C GLY A 218 -0.04 -27.63 22.78
N TYR A 219 -0.59 -26.62 22.09
CA TYR A 219 -2.01 -26.26 22.15
C TYR A 219 -2.63 -26.07 20.76
N ARG A 220 -3.93 -26.37 20.64
CA ARG A 220 -4.68 -26.25 19.36
C ARG A 220 -6.17 -25.97 19.62
N LEU A 221 -6.84 -25.31 18.68
CA LEU A 221 -8.30 -25.18 18.66
C LEU A 221 -8.99 -26.39 18.00
N LYS A 222 -9.96 -27.01 18.69
CA LYS A 222 -10.76 -28.13 18.16
C LYS A 222 -11.79 -27.64 17.14
N SER A 223 -11.99 -28.40 16.07
CA SER A 223 -13.13 -28.23 15.17
C SER A 223 -14.32 -29.04 15.70
N GLU A 224 -15.49 -28.42 15.83
CA GLU A 224 -16.71 -29.05 16.38
C GLU A 224 -17.30 -30.21 15.55
N VAL A 225 -16.68 -30.58 14.42
CA VAL A 225 -17.14 -31.70 13.58
C VAL A 225 -17.11 -33.04 14.35
N GLU A 226 -16.29 -33.17 15.39
CA GLU A 226 -16.17 -34.41 16.18
C GLU A 226 -17.08 -34.46 17.42
N SER A 227 -17.74 -33.36 17.80
CA SER A 227 -18.44 -33.25 19.09
C SER A 227 -19.94 -33.53 19.04
N ARG A 228 -20.54 -33.70 17.86
CA ARG A 228 -22.00 -33.91 17.69
C ARG A 228 -22.42 -35.38 17.74
N GLY A 229 -21.70 -36.19 18.51
CA GLY A 229 -22.16 -37.49 18.95
C GLY A 229 -22.51 -37.43 20.43
N ILE A 230 -23.80 -37.48 20.75
CA ILE A 230 -24.41 -37.81 22.05
C ILE A 230 -25.00 -36.60 22.82
N GLN A 231 -26.35 -36.63 22.87
CA GLN A 231 -27.30 -36.07 23.85
C GLN A 231 -27.96 -34.68 23.60
N GLN A 232 -29.12 -34.75 22.94
CA GLN A 232 -30.39 -34.07 23.28
C GLN A 232 -30.70 -34.27 24.80
N GLU A 233 -31.41 -33.42 25.56
CA GLU A 233 -32.68 -32.75 25.28
C GLU A 233 -33.12 -31.85 26.48
N GLN A 234 -33.99 -30.86 26.20
CA GLN A 234 -35.02 -30.22 27.06
C GLN A 234 -34.75 -28.92 27.88
N LYS A 235 -35.38 -27.84 27.36
CA LYS A 235 -36.48 -27.01 27.93
C LYS A 235 -36.23 -25.56 28.43
N ASN A 236 -36.99 -24.68 27.75
CA ASN A 236 -37.84 -23.58 28.22
C ASN A 236 -37.30 -22.14 28.43
N GLN A 237 -37.64 -21.32 27.43
CA GLN A 237 -38.39 -20.03 27.43
C GLN A 237 -38.42 -19.15 28.69
N GLY A 238 -38.11 -17.85 28.48
CA GLY A 238 -38.58 -16.72 29.29
C GLY A 238 -37.78 -15.43 29.11
N SER A 239 -38.24 -14.53 28.22
CA SER A 239 -37.91 -13.09 28.17
C SER A 239 -38.75 -12.32 29.24
N PRO A 240 -38.59 -11.00 29.51
CA PRO A 240 -37.83 -9.98 28.76
C PRO A 240 -37.00 -8.95 29.58
N GLU A 241 -36.16 -8.25 28.82
CA GLU A 241 -35.78 -6.83 28.92
C GLU A 241 -35.37 -6.22 30.27
N LYS A 242 -34.09 -5.82 30.36
CA LYS A 242 -33.69 -4.52 30.92
C LYS A 242 -32.59 -3.87 30.09
N THR A 243 -32.89 -2.65 29.68
CA THR A 243 -32.06 -1.61 29.08
C THR A 243 -30.71 -1.46 29.80
N VAL A 244 -29.63 -1.52 29.03
CA VAL A 244 -28.27 -1.20 29.51
C VAL A 244 -27.80 0.08 28.81
N SER A 245 -27.43 1.03 29.64
CA SER A 245 -26.80 2.32 29.35
C SER A 245 -25.50 2.17 28.56
N VAL A 246 -25.43 2.85 27.42
CA VAL A 246 -24.20 3.08 26.65
C VAL A 246 -23.32 4.06 27.43
N GLY A 247 -22.22 3.55 27.99
CA GLY A 247 -21.22 4.33 28.71
C GLY A 247 -19.95 4.55 27.89
N SER A 248 -19.88 5.73 27.26
CA SER A 248 -18.72 6.62 27.11
C SER A 248 -17.35 6.05 26.68
N GLN A 249 -17.06 6.13 25.38
CA GLN A 249 -15.70 6.25 24.84
C GLN A 249 -15.23 7.72 24.97
N THR A 250 -14.51 8.07 26.03
CA THR A 250 -13.88 9.40 26.17
C THR A 250 -12.41 9.36 26.62
N ASN A 251 -11.78 8.18 26.71
CA ASN A 251 -10.39 8.06 27.18
C ASN A 251 -9.29 8.14 26.10
N LYS A 252 -9.59 8.49 24.84
CA LYS A 252 -8.58 8.49 23.75
C LYS A 252 -7.72 9.76 23.66
N LEU A 253 -8.17 10.90 24.20
CA LEU A 253 -7.47 12.20 24.05
C LEU A 253 -6.43 12.51 25.14
N SER A 254 -6.43 11.79 26.28
CA SER A 254 -5.50 12.08 27.39
C SER A 254 -4.08 11.52 27.18
N GLY A 255 -3.92 10.50 26.32
CA GLY A 255 -2.62 9.85 26.09
C GLY A 255 -1.66 10.67 25.22
N LEU A 256 -2.16 11.28 24.15
CA LEU A 256 -1.34 12.09 23.22
C LEU A 256 -0.77 13.34 23.89
N ALA A 257 -1.52 13.97 24.79
CA ALA A 257 -1.05 15.12 25.56
C ALA A 257 0.12 14.77 26.48
N ALA A 258 0.07 13.61 27.15
CA ALA A 258 1.15 13.15 28.02
C ALA A 258 2.43 12.78 27.24
N ILE A 259 2.28 12.16 26.06
CA ILE A 259 3.43 11.88 25.17
C ILE A 259 4.02 13.21 24.67
N TRP A 260 3.18 14.16 24.27
CA TRP A 260 3.65 15.48 23.85
C TRP A 260 4.47 16.17 24.95
N GLU A 261 3.98 16.24 26.19
CA GLU A 261 4.70 16.83 27.33
C GLU A 261 6.08 16.18 27.55
N GLN A 262 6.20 14.87 27.35
CA GLN A 262 7.46 14.15 27.49
C GLN A 262 8.49 14.51 26.41
N TYR A 263 8.06 14.74 25.17
CA TYR A 263 8.96 14.94 24.01
C TYR A 263 9.00 16.39 23.49
N GLN A 264 8.21 17.30 24.06
CA GLN A 264 8.08 18.71 23.66
C GLN A 264 9.45 19.42 23.58
N SER A 265 10.30 19.23 24.58
CA SER A 265 11.64 19.84 24.64
C SER A 265 12.53 19.43 23.48
N LYS A 266 12.43 18.16 23.04
CA LYS A 266 13.15 17.63 21.88
C LYS A 266 12.66 18.30 20.59
N TYR A 267 11.34 18.41 20.40
CA TYR A 267 10.76 19.10 19.23
C TYR A 267 11.11 20.60 19.18
N ILE A 268 11.13 21.27 20.33
CA ILE A 268 11.60 22.66 20.42
C ILE A 268 13.08 22.76 20.03
N SER A 269 13.92 21.84 20.51
CA SER A 269 15.35 21.81 20.13
C SER A 269 15.55 21.64 18.63
N ARG A 270 14.73 20.81 17.97
CA ARG A 270 14.79 20.63 16.51
C ARG A 270 14.45 21.92 15.76
N ILE A 271 13.45 22.67 16.23
CA ILE A 271 13.12 23.99 15.67
C ILE A 271 14.27 24.97 15.85
N SER A 272 14.90 24.98 17.03
CA SER A 272 16.09 25.82 17.25
C SER A 272 17.24 25.49 16.30
N THR A 273 17.43 24.22 15.94
CA THR A 273 18.41 23.83 14.90
C THR A 273 18.05 24.42 13.53
N LEU A 274 16.76 24.44 13.16
CA LEU A 274 16.31 25.07 11.91
C LEU A 274 16.52 26.59 11.93
N GLU A 275 16.23 27.25 13.06
CA GLU A 275 16.47 28.68 13.25
C GLU A 275 17.95 29.02 13.10
N GLN A 276 18.83 28.26 13.74
CA GLN A 276 20.29 28.42 13.63
C GLN A 276 20.78 28.25 12.20
N ALA A 277 20.26 27.26 11.47
CA ALA A 277 20.62 27.05 10.07
C ALA A 277 20.16 28.20 9.16
N LEU A 278 18.95 28.75 9.38
CA LEU A 278 18.47 29.93 8.63
C LEU A 278 19.29 31.19 8.95
N ILE A 279 19.68 31.39 10.22
CA ILE A 279 20.57 32.49 10.62
C ILE A 279 21.94 32.34 9.95
N ALA A 280 22.54 31.14 9.99
CA ALA A 280 23.80 30.86 9.31
C ALA A 280 23.70 31.08 7.80
N TRP A 281 22.56 30.77 7.18
CA TRP A 281 22.29 31.07 5.77
C TRP A 281 22.23 32.57 5.52
N GLN A 282 21.50 33.33 6.36
CA GLN A 282 21.41 34.78 6.26
C GLN A 282 22.79 35.46 6.37
N GLU A 283 23.66 34.94 7.23
CA GLU A 283 25.02 35.44 7.44
C GLU A 283 26.05 34.97 6.40
N GLY A 284 25.65 34.09 5.46
CA GLY A 284 26.55 33.53 4.44
C GLY A 284 27.50 32.43 4.96
N ASN A 285 27.23 31.89 6.15
CA ASN A 285 28.06 30.90 6.85
C ASN A 285 27.46 29.48 6.84
N LEU A 286 26.46 29.21 5.98
CA LEU A 286 25.82 27.90 5.90
C LEU A 286 26.77 26.84 5.34
N THR A 287 27.32 26.00 6.21
CA THR A 287 28.09 24.84 5.80
C THR A 287 27.18 23.72 5.28
N GLN A 288 27.74 22.83 4.46
CA GLN A 288 27.01 21.67 3.94
C GLN A 288 26.51 20.75 5.08
N GLU A 289 27.28 20.62 6.16
CA GLU A 289 26.91 19.83 7.34
C GLU A 289 25.69 20.42 8.06
N VAL A 290 25.70 21.73 8.34
CA VAL A 290 24.56 22.43 8.98
C VAL A 290 23.32 22.37 8.10
N ARG A 291 23.49 22.49 6.77
CA ARG A 291 22.39 22.33 5.81
C ARG A 291 21.80 20.93 5.81
N GLN A 292 22.63 19.89 5.87
CA GLN A 292 22.15 18.49 5.93
C GLN A 292 21.43 18.19 7.25
N GLU A 293 21.94 18.70 8.37
CA GLU A 293 21.28 18.54 9.66
C GLU A 293 19.92 19.26 9.69
N ALA A 294 19.86 20.50 9.18
CA ALA A 294 18.60 21.23 9.05
C ALA A 294 17.59 20.52 8.13
N LEU A 295 18.06 19.93 7.02
CA LEU A 295 17.21 19.11 6.15
C LEU A 295 16.59 17.93 6.89
N LYS A 296 17.41 17.22 7.69
CA LYS A 296 16.95 16.07 8.47
C LYS A 296 15.93 16.47 9.52
N GLU A 297 16.18 17.55 10.26
CA GLU A 297 15.26 18.01 11.30
C GLU A 297 13.96 18.56 10.70
N ALA A 298 14.01 19.29 9.59
CA ALA A 298 12.82 19.75 8.88
C ALA A 298 11.98 18.58 8.38
N HIS A 299 12.61 17.56 7.80
CA HIS A 299 11.93 16.34 7.36
C HIS A 299 11.24 15.62 8.52
N THR A 300 11.96 15.45 9.63
CA THR A 300 11.43 14.75 10.80
C THR A 300 10.24 15.50 11.40
N LEU A 301 10.37 16.83 11.60
CA LEU A 301 9.30 17.69 12.08
C LEU A 301 8.08 17.68 11.15
N ALA A 302 8.30 17.73 9.83
CA ALA A 302 7.22 17.64 8.85
C ALA A 302 6.47 16.31 8.96
N GLY A 303 7.16 15.21 9.27
CA GLY A 303 6.55 13.90 9.44
C GLY A 303 5.81 13.71 10.76
N SER A 304 6.39 14.11 11.89
CA SER A 304 5.86 13.73 13.20
C SER A 304 4.90 14.73 13.84
N LEU A 305 5.03 16.04 13.60
CA LEU A 305 4.23 17.07 14.27
C LEU A 305 2.70 16.92 14.04
N GLY A 306 2.30 16.48 12.85
CA GLY A 306 0.88 16.26 12.57
C GLY A 306 0.25 15.14 13.42
N SER A 307 1.05 14.19 13.89
CA SER A 307 0.57 13.09 14.76
C SER A 307 0.20 13.55 16.16
N PHE A 308 0.70 14.73 16.57
CA PHE A 308 0.32 15.43 17.78
C PHE A 308 -0.81 16.46 17.55
N GLY A 309 -1.38 16.50 16.34
CA GLY A 309 -2.45 17.43 15.97
C GLY A 309 -1.97 18.76 15.38
N PHE A 310 -0.65 18.96 15.19
CA PHE A 310 -0.10 20.20 14.64
C PHE A 310 0.02 20.14 13.10
N ALA A 311 -1.10 19.95 12.41
CA ALA A 311 -1.11 19.81 10.94
C ALA A 311 -0.54 21.04 10.20
N GLN A 312 -0.82 22.26 10.68
CA GLN A 312 -0.27 23.49 10.09
C GLN A 312 1.25 23.59 10.27
N ALA A 313 1.76 23.22 11.45
CA ALA A 313 3.19 23.18 11.73
C ALA A 313 3.94 22.19 10.83
N SER A 314 3.39 20.99 10.67
CA SER A 314 3.91 19.97 9.76
C SER A 314 4.04 20.52 8.32
N GLY A 315 3.03 21.25 7.83
CA GLY A 315 3.06 21.91 6.52
C GLY A 315 4.19 22.95 6.41
N GLN A 316 4.38 23.78 7.42
CA GLN A 316 5.45 24.78 7.46
C GLN A 316 6.85 24.14 7.44
N CYS A 317 7.05 23.04 8.17
CA CYS A 317 8.31 22.29 8.16
C CYS A 317 8.58 21.65 6.79
N ARG A 318 7.55 21.20 6.07
CA ARG A 318 7.69 20.67 4.71
C ARG A 318 8.15 21.74 3.72
N GLU A 319 7.63 22.97 3.84
CA GLU A 319 8.12 24.10 3.03
C GLU A 319 9.60 24.39 3.31
N LEU A 320 10.01 24.39 4.58
CA LEU A 320 11.41 24.60 4.96
C LEU A 320 12.33 23.50 4.43
N GLU A 321 11.88 22.24 4.44
CA GLU A 321 12.60 21.12 3.85
C GLU A 321 12.88 21.37 2.35
N GLN A 322 11.88 21.84 1.59
CA GLN A 322 12.05 22.16 0.17
C GLN A 322 13.03 23.32 -0.06
N VAL A 323 12.95 24.34 0.81
CA VAL A 323 13.84 25.49 0.78
C VAL A 323 15.30 25.05 0.96
N PHE A 324 15.60 24.28 2.00
CA PHE A 324 16.95 23.75 2.21
C PHE A 324 17.40 22.78 1.09
N LYS A 325 16.49 22.14 0.34
CA LYS A 325 16.84 21.33 -0.84
C LYS A 325 17.24 22.18 -2.04
N SER A 326 16.47 23.24 -2.34
CA SER A 326 16.68 24.07 -3.53
C SER A 326 18.00 24.85 -3.52
N GLY A 327 18.43 25.36 -2.36
CA GLY A 327 19.73 26.04 -2.21
C GLY A 327 19.79 27.47 -2.74
N GLU A 328 18.68 28.03 -3.22
CA GLU A 328 18.58 29.40 -3.72
C GLU A 328 17.48 30.16 -2.95
N LEU A 329 17.84 31.25 -2.29
CA LEU A 329 16.89 32.08 -1.56
C LEU A 329 17.31 33.56 -1.59
N GLU A 330 16.32 34.42 -1.82
CA GLU A 330 16.43 35.85 -1.53
C GLU A 330 16.39 36.08 -0.01
N THR A 331 17.21 37.00 0.48
CA THR A 331 17.32 37.33 1.92
C THR A 331 15.98 37.70 2.57
N GLN A 332 15.04 38.25 1.80
CA GLN A 332 13.70 38.62 2.26
C GLN A 332 12.85 37.40 2.68
N ILE A 333 13.01 36.26 2.00
CA ILE A 333 12.26 35.03 2.29
C ILE A 333 12.80 34.37 3.58
N ILE A 334 14.10 34.49 3.86
CA ILE A 334 14.72 33.95 5.08
C ILE A 334 14.15 34.61 6.33
N VAL A 335 13.99 35.95 6.31
CA VAL A 335 13.43 36.70 7.44
C VAL A 335 11.96 36.32 7.70
N GLU A 336 11.16 36.16 6.64
CA GLU A 336 9.78 35.67 6.76
C GLU A 336 9.72 34.25 7.34
N ARG A 337 10.66 33.37 6.98
CA ARG A 337 10.70 32.00 7.49
C ARG A 337 11.17 31.92 8.94
N LEU A 338 12.14 32.75 9.34
CA LEU A 338 12.55 32.90 10.74
C LEU A 338 11.39 33.38 11.63
N SER A 339 10.58 34.33 11.16
CA SER A 339 9.42 34.81 11.95
C SER A 339 8.34 33.73 12.09
N LYS A 340 8.10 32.92 11.04
CA LYS A 340 7.19 31.76 11.11
C LYS A 340 7.68 30.69 12.08
N LEU A 341 8.99 30.37 12.09
CA LEU A 341 9.56 29.41 13.04
C LEU A 341 9.47 29.90 14.49
N ALA A 342 9.69 31.19 14.73
CA ALA A 342 9.53 31.77 16.07
C ALA A 342 8.08 31.70 16.58
N LEU A 343 7.10 31.95 15.70
CA LEU A 343 5.68 31.76 16.01
C LEU A 343 5.35 30.29 16.28
N LEU A 344 5.88 29.39 15.46
CA LEU A 344 5.72 27.95 15.65
C LEU A 344 6.30 27.48 16.98
N ARG A 345 7.49 27.96 17.34
CA ARG A 345 8.11 27.67 18.64
C ARG A 345 7.23 28.14 19.79
N GLN A 346 6.67 29.35 19.70
CA GLN A 346 5.74 29.88 20.70
C GLN A 346 4.44 29.05 20.80
N GLU A 347 3.89 28.61 19.67
CA GLU A 347 2.70 27.74 19.62
C GLU A 347 2.97 26.38 20.28
N LEU A 348 4.11 25.77 19.98
CA LEU A 348 4.51 24.48 20.55
C LEU A 348 4.91 24.57 22.02
N GLU A 349 5.44 25.71 22.48
CA GLU A 349 5.78 25.99 23.89
C GLU A 349 4.53 26.23 24.75
N THR A 350 3.49 26.85 24.18
CA THR A 350 2.25 27.20 24.90
C THR A 350 1.23 26.06 24.97
N GLY A 351 1.42 24.98 24.21
CA GLY A 351 0.65 23.73 24.34
C GLY A 351 -0.85 23.94 24.22
N VAL A 352 -1.35 24.46 23.10
CA VAL A 352 -2.79 24.64 22.91
C VAL A 352 -3.40 23.39 22.26
N SER A 353 -4.22 22.67 23.03
CA SER A 353 -5.20 21.72 22.49
C SER A 353 -6.61 22.32 22.63
N THR A 354 -7.41 22.21 21.56
CA THR A 354 -8.89 22.10 21.58
C THR A 354 -9.83 23.33 21.65
N GLU A 355 -9.62 24.42 20.89
CA GLU A 355 -10.72 25.42 20.68
C GLU A 355 -11.02 25.87 19.23
N ALA A 356 -10.24 25.49 18.22
CA ALA A 356 -10.48 25.95 16.83
C ALA A 356 -11.60 25.23 16.04
N THR A 357 -12.51 24.50 16.71
CA THR A 357 -13.71 23.89 16.09
C THR A 357 -15.03 24.26 16.74
N LYS A 358 -15.06 25.14 17.76
CA LYS A 358 -16.32 25.57 18.40
C LYS A 358 -16.91 26.90 17.90
N THR A 359 -16.21 27.66 17.05
CA THR A 359 -16.69 28.99 16.60
C THR A 359 -17.28 28.99 15.18
N LYS A 360 -18.03 27.94 14.83
CA LYS A 360 -18.97 27.92 13.68
C LYS A 360 -20.27 27.17 14.02
N LEU A 361 -20.78 27.35 15.23
CA LEU A 361 -22.11 26.84 15.60
C LEU A 361 -22.70 27.69 16.74
N SER A 362 -22.94 28.97 16.47
CA SER A 362 -23.92 29.80 17.19
C SER A 362 -23.85 31.27 16.76
N THR A 363 -24.50 31.63 15.65
CA THR A 363 -25.22 32.91 15.58
C THR A 363 -26.22 32.92 14.42
N GLN A 364 -27.41 33.45 14.73
CA GLN A 364 -28.50 33.84 13.83
C GLN A 364 -29.59 32.80 13.53
N VAL A 365 -30.42 32.58 14.55
CA VAL A 365 -31.88 32.64 14.37
C VAL A 365 -32.33 33.96 14.98
N VAL A 366 -33.01 34.80 14.20
CA VAL A 366 -34.20 35.63 14.54
C VAL A 366 -34.39 36.70 13.44
N SER A 367 -35.53 36.57 12.77
CA SER A 367 -36.39 37.57 12.08
C SER A 367 -35.75 38.80 11.41
N ASP A 368 -36.13 39.11 10.17
CA ASP A 368 -37.41 39.78 9.89
C ASP A 368 -37.72 39.92 8.39
N GLN A 369 -39.00 40.15 8.13
CA GLN A 369 -39.65 40.41 6.85
C GLN A 369 -39.07 41.63 6.13
N THR A 370 -39.02 41.61 4.78
CA THR A 370 -39.71 42.59 3.90
C THR A 370 -39.40 42.39 2.40
N ASP A 371 -40.48 42.44 1.62
CA ASP A 371 -40.68 42.99 0.28
C ASP A 371 -39.87 42.55 -0.97
N ALA A 372 -40.62 41.81 -1.81
CA ALA A 372 -40.85 42.01 -3.24
C ALA A 372 -40.01 43.06 -4.01
N GLN A 373 -39.39 42.64 -5.12
CA GLN A 373 -39.78 43.08 -6.48
C GLN A 373 -38.95 42.42 -7.60
N LYS A 374 -39.69 41.83 -8.56
CA LYS A 374 -39.53 41.88 -10.03
C LYS A 374 -38.11 41.82 -10.65
N GLN A 375 -37.86 40.79 -11.48
CA GLN A 375 -37.79 40.89 -12.96
C GLN A 375 -37.27 39.59 -13.61
N LYS A 376 -38.17 38.88 -14.33
CA LYS A 376 -37.90 38.21 -15.62
C LYS A 376 -38.11 39.28 -16.73
N PRO A 377 -37.81 39.08 -18.04
CA PRO A 377 -37.45 37.83 -18.74
C PRO A 377 -36.31 37.97 -19.79
N SER A 378 -35.88 36.85 -20.38
CA SER A 378 -35.95 36.69 -21.85
C SER A 378 -35.67 35.24 -22.26
N GLN A 379 -36.68 34.67 -22.91
CA GLN A 379 -36.60 33.48 -23.75
C GLN A 379 -36.13 33.90 -25.15
N ALA A 380 -35.38 33.05 -25.83
CA ALA A 380 -35.36 33.01 -27.29
C ALA A 380 -35.34 31.55 -27.77
N GLN A 381 -36.17 31.33 -28.78
CA GLN A 381 -36.65 30.07 -29.37
C GLN A 381 -35.58 29.36 -30.22
N ILE A 382 -35.51 28.03 -30.14
CA ILE A 382 -35.95 27.05 -31.16
C ILE A 382 -35.35 27.27 -32.55
N GLN A 383 -34.51 26.33 -33.00
CA GLN A 383 -34.56 25.80 -34.36
C GLN A 383 -34.23 24.30 -34.38
N ASN A 384 -35.20 23.54 -34.89
CA ASN A 384 -35.12 22.12 -35.21
C ASN A 384 -34.16 21.87 -36.37
N SER A 385 -33.46 20.75 -36.35
CA SER A 385 -33.21 19.98 -37.57
C SER A 385 -33.25 18.47 -37.28
N LYS A 386 -34.07 17.78 -38.06
CA LYS A 386 -34.27 16.33 -38.10
C LYS A 386 -33.36 15.73 -39.18
N GLY A 387 -32.90 14.51 -38.95
CA GLY A 387 -32.36 13.59 -39.95
C GLY A 387 -31.04 12.99 -39.46
N GLN A 388 -30.75 11.70 -39.55
CA GLN A 388 -31.40 10.56 -40.19
C GLN A 388 -30.83 9.31 -39.50
N LYS A 389 -31.67 8.28 -39.36
CA LYS A 389 -31.25 6.93 -38.96
C LYS A 389 -30.38 6.35 -40.07
N GLU A 390 -29.17 5.88 -39.74
CA GLU A 390 -28.49 4.85 -40.52
C GLU A 390 -28.09 3.68 -39.63
N ILE A 391 -28.50 2.52 -40.11
CA ILE A 391 -28.34 1.18 -39.58
C ILE A 391 -27.10 0.61 -40.26
N ILE A 392 -26.05 0.27 -39.49
CA ILE A 392 -24.94 -0.56 -39.97
C ILE A 392 -24.60 -1.52 -38.81
N SER A 393 -25.21 -2.69 -38.79
CA SER A 393 -24.70 -3.94 -39.38
C SER A 393 -23.60 -4.58 -38.53
N THR A 394 -24.04 -5.62 -37.83
CA THR A 394 -23.29 -6.65 -37.12
C THR A 394 -22.17 -7.25 -37.99
N LYS A 395 -20.92 -7.23 -37.50
CA LYS A 395 -19.84 -8.06 -38.05
C LYS A 395 -19.07 -8.79 -36.96
N ALA A 396 -19.39 -10.09 -36.88
CA ALA A 396 -18.53 -11.25 -36.71
C ALA A 396 -17.29 -11.16 -35.79
N ILE A 397 -17.40 -11.87 -34.68
CA ILE A 397 -16.33 -12.39 -33.82
C ILE A 397 -15.40 -13.31 -34.65
N PRO A 398 -14.07 -13.08 -34.69
CA PRO A 398 -13.14 -14.08 -35.19
C PRO A 398 -12.85 -15.13 -34.11
N THR A 399 -12.99 -16.38 -34.50
CA THR A 399 -12.82 -17.60 -33.71
C THR A 399 -11.38 -17.75 -33.21
N HIS A 400 -11.21 -17.85 -31.89
CA HIS A 400 -9.94 -18.14 -31.25
C HIS A 400 -9.41 -19.54 -31.64
N LYS A 401 -8.30 -19.58 -32.37
CA LYS A 401 -7.47 -20.78 -32.46
C LYS A 401 -6.63 -20.91 -31.19
N SER A 402 -6.82 -22.04 -30.52
CA SER A 402 -6.07 -22.56 -29.38
C SER A 402 -4.58 -22.19 -29.37
N LEU A 403 -4.12 -21.53 -28.30
CA LEU A 403 -2.71 -21.33 -27.98
C LEU A 403 -2.46 -21.82 -26.56
N LEU A 404 -2.05 -23.08 -26.43
CA LEU A 404 -1.41 -23.62 -25.24
C LEU A 404 -0.05 -22.90 -25.01
N PRO A 405 0.43 -22.78 -23.76
CA PRO A 405 1.64 -22.06 -23.42
C PRO A 405 2.87 -22.67 -24.11
N LYS A 406 3.59 -21.86 -24.90
CA LYS A 406 4.88 -22.25 -25.48
C LYS A 406 5.94 -22.24 -24.37
N THR A 407 6.34 -23.42 -23.93
CA THR A 407 7.61 -23.61 -23.23
C THR A 407 8.75 -23.16 -24.15
N PHE A 408 9.69 -22.32 -23.66
CA PHE A 408 10.85 -21.87 -24.44
C PHE A 408 11.72 -23.08 -24.83
N LYS A 409 11.49 -23.63 -26.02
CA LYS A 409 12.30 -24.73 -26.60
C LYS A 409 13.66 -24.26 -27.15
N GLN A 410 13.97 -22.95 -27.11
CA GLN A 410 15.21 -22.36 -27.64
C GLN A 410 15.76 -21.29 -26.68
N GLN A 411 17.08 -21.09 -26.67
CA GLN A 411 17.74 -20.04 -25.88
C GLN A 411 17.24 -18.64 -26.29
N PRO A 412 16.89 -17.76 -25.34
CA PRO A 412 16.39 -16.42 -25.64
C PRO A 412 17.47 -15.58 -26.33
N ARG A 413 17.04 -14.74 -27.27
CA ARG A 413 17.89 -13.85 -28.06
C ARG A 413 17.83 -12.43 -27.54
N LEU A 414 18.97 -11.88 -27.18
CA LEU A 414 19.16 -10.50 -26.73
C LEU A 414 19.83 -9.69 -27.84
N LEU A 415 19.24 -8.54 -28.18
CA LEU A 415 19.89 -7.52 -29.02
C LEU A 415 20.31 -6.34 -28.13
N ILE A 416 21.60 -6.04 -28.09
CA ILE A 416 22.16 -4.89 -27.36
C ILE A 416 22.44 -3.77 -28.35
N ILE A 417 21.90 -2.59 -28.08
CA ILE A 417 22.01 -1.40 -28.93
C ILE A 417 22.72 -0.33 -28.11
N ASP A 418 24.00 -0.15 -28.38
CA ASP A 418 24.87 0.74 -27.60
C ASP A 418 26.05 1.17 -28.48
N ASP A 419 26.39 2.45 -28.48
CA ASP A 419 27.54 2.99 -29.21
C ASP A 419 28.86 2.73 -28.47
N ASP A 420 28.83 2.42 -27.18
CA ASP A 420 29.97 1.92 -26.42
C ASP A 420 30.24 0.45 -26.75
N VAL A 421 31.14 0.25 -27.71
CA VAL A 421 31.57 -1.08 -28.18
C VAL A 421 32.13 -1.95 -27.06
N ALA A 422 32.87 -1.37 -26.09
CA ALA A 422 33.51 -2.13 -25.03
C ALA A 422 32.47 -2.65 -24.03
N LEU A 423 31.54 -1.79 -23.61
CA LEU A 423 30.43 -2.15 -22.75
C LEU A 423 29.49 -3.16 -23.42
N ALA A 424 29.15 -2.94 -24.68
CA ALA A 424 28.31 -3.86 -25.45
C ALA A 424 28.94 -5.27 -25.54
N GLN A 425 30.25 -5.36 -25.77
CA GLN A 425 30.96 -6.65 -25.78
C GLN A 425 30.97 -7.33 -24.42
N ALA A 426 31.18 -6.58 -23.33
CA ALA A 426 31.12 -7.13 -21.97
C ALA A 426 29.73 -7.72 -21.65
N LEU A 427 28.66 -7.01 -22.06
CA LEU A 427 27.28 -7.49 -21.90
C LEU A 427 26.98 -8.72 -22.76
N VAL A 428 27.51 -8.80 -23.99
CA VAL A 428 27.38 -10.00 -24.83
C VAL A 428 28.04 -11.21 -24.16
N LEU A 429 29.25 -11.06 -23.61
CA LEU A 429 29.95 -12.15 -22.92
C LEU A 429 29.18 -12.65 -21.69
N GLU A 430 28.67 -11.73 -20.88
CA GLU A 430 27.87 -12.06 -19.70
C GLU A 430 26.57 -12.79 -20.08
N ALA A 431 25.86 -12.29 -21.11
CA ALA A 431 24.63 -12.91 -21.60
C ALA A 431 24.85 -14.33 -22.12
N ILE A 432 25.96 -14.59 -22.81
CA ILE A 432 26.34 -15.94 -23.26
C ILE A 432 26.60 -16.86 -22.06
N GLY A 433 27.27 -16.35 -21.01
CA GLY A 433 27.43 -17.06 -19.73
C GLY A 433 26.10 -17.49 -19.11
N CYS A 434 25.06 -16.65 -19.24
CA CYS A 434 23.69 -16.93 -18.80
C CYS A 434 22.85 -17.74 -19.79
N LYS A 435 23.46 -18.43 -20.77
CA LYS A 435 22.78 -19.25 -21.80
C LYS A 435 21.83 -18.46 -22.72
N MET A 436 22.06 -17.16 -22.89
CA MET A 436 21.36 -16.36 -23.89
C MET A 436 22.18 -16.29 -25.18
N LYS A 437 21.51 -16.05 -26.31
CA LYS A 437 22.18 -15.67 -27.56
C LYS A 437 22.18 -14.16 -27.65
N ALA A 438 23.33 -13.52 -27.55
CA ALA A 438 23.42 -12.06 -27.60
C ALA A 438 24.13 -11.58 -28.86
N GLU A 439 23.67 -10.46 -29.42
CA GLU A 439 24.35 -9.72 -30.48
C GLU A 439 24.33 -8.22 -30.17
N ALA A 440 25.40 -7.51 -30.52
CA ALA A 440 25.52 -6.06 -30.34
C ALA A 440 25.38 -5.34 -31.67
N ALA A 441 24.72 -4.19 -31.65
CA ALA A 441 24.58 -3.27 -32.78
C ALA A 441 24.94 -1.86 -32.33
N CYS A 442 25.93 -1.25 -32.98
CA CYS A 442 26.46 0.06 -32.57
C CYS A 442 25.92 1.22 -33.42
N ASP A 443 25.07 0.94 -34.41
CA ASP A 443 24.43 1.93 -35.26
C ASP A 443 23.02 1.48 -35.72
N LEU A 444 22.18 2.45 -36.12
CA LEU A 444 20.80 2.16 -36.56
C LEU A 444 20.71 1.22 -37.77
N PRO A 445 21.58 1.30 -38.81
CA PRO A 445 21.62 0.30 -39.88
C PRO A 445 21.84 -1.13 -39.39
N GLN A 446 22.76 -1.36 -38.45
CA GLN A 446 23.04 -2.66 -37.84
C GLN A 446 21.83 -3.15 -37.04
N VAL A 447 21.18 -2.28 -36.27
CA VAL A 447 19.94 -2.60 -35.54
C VAL A 447 18.87 -3.12 -36.50
N ARG A 448 18.60 -2.38 -37.58
CA ARG A 448 17.59 -2.77 -38.59
C ARG A 448 17.94 -4.10 -39.24
N LYS A 449 19.22 -4.31 -39.57
CA LYS A 449 19.70 -5.57 -40.16
C LYS A 449 19.54 -6.75 -39.19
N ALA A 450 19.90 -6.58 -37.92
CA ALA A 450 19.79 -7.62 -36.90
C ALA A 450 18.33 -8.05 -36.69
N ILE A 451 17.44 -7.07 -36.53
CA ILE A 451 16.00 -7.29 -36.36
C ILE A 451 15.39 -7.98 -37.60
N ALA A 452 15.73 -7.53 -38.81
CA ALA A 452 15.23 -8.08 -40.05
C ALA A 452 15.74 -9.51 -40.33
N LEU A 453 17.00 -9.80 -39.96
CA LEU A 453 17.59 -11.12 -40.15
C LEU A 453 16.90 -12.15 -39.25
N ARG A 454 16.68 -11.81 -37.98
CA ARG A 454 15.99 -12.68 -37.04
C ARG A 454 15.50 -11.88 -35.83
N PRO A 455 14.22 -11.96 -35.44
CA PRO A 455 13.68 -11.16 -34.34
C PRO A 455 14.31 -11.53 -32.98
N PRO A 456 14.66 -10.55 -32.14
CA PRO A 456 15.10 -10.78 -30.76
C PRO A 456 13.91 -11.11 -29.83
N ASP A 457 14.20 -11.75 -28.70
CA ASP A 457 13.24 -11.99 -27.62
C ASP A 457 13.24 -10.84 -26.59
N VAL A 458 14.30 -10.02 -26.56
CA VAL A 458 14.44 -8.83 -25.73
C VAL A 458 15.48 -7.88 -26.33
N ILE A 459 15.29 -6.58 -26.13
CA ILE A 459 16.19 -5.52 -26.60
C ILE A 459 16.70 -4.72 -25.40
N LEU A 460 18.01 -4.46 -25.35
CA LEU A 460 18.63 -3.47 -24.48
C LEU A 460 19.02 -2.27 -25.35
N LEU A 461 18.54 -1.07 -25.03
CA LEU A 461 18.66 0.12 -25.86
C LEU A 461 19.28 1.29 -25.08
N ASP A 462 20.41 1.80 -25.53
CA ASP A 462 20.85 3.15 -25.17
C ASP A 462 20.09 4.20 -26.01
N LEU A 463 19.69 5.29 -25.35
CA LEU A 463 19.06 6.43 -25.99
C LEU A 463 20.08 7.39 -26.60
N CYS A 464 21.32 7.37 -26.10
CA CYS A 464 22.40 8.19 -26.61
C CYS A 464 22.94 7.58 -27.91
N PHE A 465 22.84 8.35 -29.00
CA PHE A 465 23.55 8.08 -30.24
C PHE A 465 24.44 9.29 -30.56
N PRO A 466 25.61 9.09 -31.22
CA PRO A 466 26.60 10.16 -31.47
C PRO A 466 26.04 11.43 -32.14
N ASP A 467 24.91 11.31 -32.84
CA ASP A 467 24.33 12.37 -33.66
C ASP A 467 23.07 13.04 -33.09
N SER A 468 22.42 12.50 -32.05
CA SER A 468 21.24 13.07 -31.35
C SER A 468 20.60 12.07 -30.39
N THR A 469 20.10 12.56 -29.25
CA THR A 469 19.31 11.81 -28.26
C THR A 469 17.88 11.50 -28.72
N GLU A 470 17.34 12.28 -29.66
CA GLU A 470 15.99 12.04 -30.22
C GLU A 470 15.93 10.73 -31.02
N LYS A 471 17.03 10.32 -31.64
CA LYS A 471 17.11 9.09 -32.44
C LYS A 471 16.79 7.83 -31.63
N GLY A 472 17.16 7.80 -30.35
CA GLY A 472 16.84 6.68 -29.46
C GLY A 472 15.35 6.57 -29.18
N PHE A 473 14.67 7.70 -28.95
CA PHE A 473 13.22 7.74 -28.76
C PHE A 473 12.45 7.42 -30.05
N GLU A 474 12.93 7.89 -31.20
CA GLU A 474 12.37 7.52 -32.50
C GLU A 474 12.46 6.02 -32.74
N LEU A 475 13.61 5.41 -32.42
CA LEU A 475 13.80 3.97 -32.51
C LEU A 475 12.85 3.21 -31.57
N LEU A 476 12.71 3.66 -30.31
CA LEU A 476 11.78 3.05 -29.35
C LEU A 476 10.32 3.10 -29.87
N THR A 477 9.93 4.21 -30.48
CA THR A 477 8.60 4.38 -31.12
C THR A 477 8.42 3.42 -32.31
N GLN A 478 9.46 3.27 -33.14
CA GLN A 478 9.47 2.33 -34.26
C GLN A 478 9.37 0.88 -33.77
N LEU A 479 10.10 0.50 -32.72
CA LEU A 479 10.07 -0.84 -32.13
C LEU A 479 8.69 -1.17 -31.55
N LYS A 480 8.05 -0.23 -30.84
CA LYS A 480 6.67 -0.41 -30.35
C LYS A 480 5.69 -0.70 -31.49
N THR A 481 5.86 -0.04 -32.63
CA THR A 481 4.97 -0.19 -33.80
C THR A 481 5.23 -1.48 -34.57
N THR A 482 6.51 -1.86 -34.73
CA THR A 482 6.92 -2.97 -35.59
C THR A 482 7.05 -4.31 -34.86
N GLN A 483 7.38 -4.28 -33.56
CA GLN A 483 7.58 -5.46 -32.70
C GLN A 483 6.99 -5.24 -31.29
N PRO A 484 5.67 -5.03 -31.16
CA PRO A 484 5.03 -4.69 -29.87
C PRO A 484 5.19 -5.77 -28.79
N SER A 485 5.44 -7.02 -29.18
CA SER A 485 5.60 -8.15 -28.26
C SER A 485 7.03 -8.31 -27.71
N VAL A 486 8.01 -7.58 -28.26
CA VAL A 486 9.40 -7.68 -27.81
C VAL A 486 9.66 -6.63 -26.73
N PRO A 487 9.98 -7.03 -25.48
CA PRO A 487 10.28 -6.07 -24.42
C PRO A 487 11.57 -5.30 -24.73
N VAL A 488 11.52 -3.97 -24.54
CA VAL A 488 12.67 -3.07 -24.69
C VAL A 488 13.05 -2.53 -23.31
N LEU A 489 14.29 -2.78 -22.87
CA LEU A 489 14.89 -2.17 -21.69
C LEU A 489 15.75 -1.00 -22.15
N VAL A 490 15.61 0.15 -21.52
CA VAL A 490 16.47 1.31 -21.78
C VAL A 490 17.64 1.29 -20.82
N PHE A 491 18.86 1.51 -21.31
CA PHE A 491 20.08 1.58 -20.51
C PHE A 491 20.92 2.78 -20.94
N THR A 492 20.83 3.86 -20.17
CA THR A 492 21.39 5.16 -20.58
C THR A 492 22.13 5.85 -19.44
N ALA A 493 23.06 6.74 -19.77
CA ALA A 493 23.76 7.60 -18.82
C ALA A 493 22.97 8.86 -18.43
N GLN A 494 21.83 9.13 -19.08
CA GLN A 494 21.00 10.30 -18.78
C GLN A 494 20.08 10.05 -17.59
N GLU A 495 20.27 10.81 -16.52
CA GLU A 495 19.39 10.81 -15.34
C GLU A 495 18.31 11.89 -15.44
N SER A 496 17.40 11.75 -16.40
CA SER A 496 16.24 12.64 -16.52
C SER A 496 14.94 11.92 -16.17
N PHE A 497 14.18 12.51 -15.25
CA PHE A 497 12.81 12.05 -14.97
C PHE A 497 11.90 12.20 -16.20
N GLU A 498 12.09 13.25 -17.00
CA GLU A 498 11.33 13.48 -18.23
C GLU A 498 11.56 12.35 -19.24
N ASP A 499 12.82 11.92 -19.40
CA ASP A 499 13.17 10.80 -20.28
C ASP A 499 12.59 9.49 -19.78
N ARG A 500 12.60 9.25 -18.46
CA ARG A 500 11.95 8.06 -17.86
C ARG A 500 10.45 8.03 -18.15
N VAL A 501 9.76 9.16 -18.01
CA VAL A 501 8.33 9.28 -18.35
C VAL A 501 8.11 9.04 -19.85
N ARG A 502 8.97 9.60 -20.71
CA ARG A 502 8.88 9.45 -22.16
C ARG A 502 9.12 8.00 -22.59
N VAL A 503 10.13 7.32 -22.05
CA VAL A 503 10.40 5.88 -22.28
C VAL A 503 9.19 5.04 -21.89
N ALA A 504 8.61 5.30 -20.70
CA ALA A 504 7.42 4.57 -20.24
C ALA A 504 6.23 4.75 -21.20
N ARG A 505 5.95 5.98 -21.64
CA ARG A 505 4.89 6.27 -22.63
C ARG A 505 5.12 5.54 -23.96
N LEU A 506 6.37 5.40 -24.36
CA LEU A 506 6.79 4.71 -25.58
C LEU A 506 6.95 3.19 -25.40
N GLY A 507 6.51 2.62 -24.27
CA GLY A 507 6.43 1.17 -24.07
C GLY A 507 7.75 0.50 -23.64
N GLY A 508 8.74 1.27 -23.19
CA GLY A 508 9.92 0.72 -22.53
C GLY A 508 9.52 -0.01 -21.23
N ARG A 509 10.04 -1.22 -21.04
CA ARG A 509 9.67 -2.12 -19.92
C ARG A 509 10.52 -1.93 -18.67
N CYS A 510 11.71 -1.35 -18.81
CA CYS A 510 12.63 -1.09 -17.71
C CYS A 510 13.55 0.07 -18.09
N PHE A 511 13.95 0.88 -17.11
CA PHE A 511 14.90 1.99 -17.29
C PHE A 511 16.08 1.79 -16.34
N LEU A 512 17.23 1.48 -16.92
CA LEU A 512 18.51 1.21 -16.29
C LEU A 512 19.45 2.40 -16.49
N HIS A 513 20.30 2.65 -15.50
CA HIS A 513 21.25 3.77 -15.53
C HIS A 513 22.71 3.29 -15.63
N LYS A 514 23.54 3.98 -16.41
CA LYS A 514 24.99 3.73 -16.54
C LYS A 514 25.78 4.59 -15.51
N PRO A 515 26.79 4.06 -14.80
CA PRO A 515 27.35 2.72 -14.96
C PRO A 515 26.60 1.67 -14.16
N MET A 516 26.59 0.44 -14.67
CA MET A 516 26.08 -0.74 -13.97
C MET A 516 26.91 -1.95 -14.35
N GLU A 517 27.16 -2.85 -13.40
CA GLU A 517 27.90 -4.07 -13.66
C GLU A 517 27.15 -4.96 -14.66
N PRO A 518 27.81 -5.56 -15.67
CA PRO A 518 27.16 -6.41 -16.67
C PRO A 518 26.27 -7.51 -16.07
N THR A 519 26.70 -8.10 -14.96
CA THR A 519 25.95 -9.13 -14.21
C THR A 519 24.58 -8.62 -13.74
N GLN A 520 24.51 -7.38 -13.26
CA GLN A 520 23.26 -6.75 -12.80
C GLN A 520 22.34 -6.42 -13.99
N VAL A 521 22.92 -5.95 -15.11
CA VAL A 521 22.16 -5.68 -16.33
C VAL A 521 21.51 -6.96 -16.88
N ILE A 522 22.27 -8.06 -16.94
CA ILE A 522 21.74 -9.36 -17.39
C ILE A 522 20.69 -9.92 -16.42
N ALA A 523 20.83 -9.69 -15.11
CA ALA A 523 19.80 -10.05 -14.13
C ALA A 523 18.48 -9.32 -14.38
N ALA A 524 18.53 -8.00 -14.65
CA ALA A 524 17.34 -7.21 -15.00
C ALA A 524 16.68 -7.70 -16.30
N ILE A 525 17.47 -8.01 -17.34
CA ILE A 525 16.99 -8.59 -18.60
C ILE A 525 16.28 -9.93 -18.35
N THR A 526 16.89 -10.79 -17.54
CA THR A 526 16.33 -12.09 -17.19
C THR A 526 14.98 -11.97 -16.48
N GLN A 527 14.85 -11.00 -15.57
CA GLN A 527 13.59 -10.72 -14.88
C GLN A 527 12.48 -10.26 -15.85
N VAL A 528 12.82 -9.40 -16.82
CA VAL A 528 11.85 -8.93 -17.84
C VAL A 528 11.41 -10.08 -18.75
N LEU A 529 12.33 -10.96 -19.17
CA LEU A 529 12.00 -12.15 -19.96
C LEU A 529 11.07 -13.12 -19.19
N GLN A 530 11.29 -13.30 -17.89
CA GLN A 530 10.43 -14.12 -17.03
C GLN A 530 9.05 -13.49 -16.82
N LYS A 531 8.95 -12.15 -16.72
CA LYS A 531 7.67 -11.44 -16.56
C LYS A 531 6.85 -11.43 -17.87
N SER A 532 7.50 -11.34 -19.02
CA SER A 532 6.86 -11.28 -20.35
C SER A 532 6.21 -12.61 -20.82
N SER A 533 6.36 -13.69 -20.05
CA SER A 533 5.74 -15.00 -20.33
C SER A 533 4.44 -15.26 -19.54
N SER A 534 3.94 -14.26 -18.81
CA SER A 534 2.63 -14.31 -18.15
C SER A 534 1.52 -13.80 -19.10
N PRO A 535 0.31 -14.38 -19.10
CA PRO A 535 -0.81 -13.79 -19.85
C PRO A 535 -1.07 -12.35 -19.39
N LEU A 536 -1.55 -11.50 -20.32
CA LEU A 536 -1.99 -10.12 -20.04
C LEU A 536 -2.97 -10.16 -18.85
N ALA A 537 -2.69 -9.41 -17.79
CA ALA A 537 -3.57 -9.42 -16.61
C ALA A 537 -4.91 -8.74 -16.95
N LYS A 538 -6.00 -9.37 -16.53
CA LYS A 538 -7.37 -8.88 -16.78
C LYS A 538 -7.82 -7.95 -15.65
N LEU A 539 -8.24 -6.74 -16.00
CA LEU A 539 -8.79 -5.76 -15.06
C LEU A 539 -10.28 -5.57 -15.34
N LEU A 540 -11.13 -5.79 -14.33
CA LEU A 540 -12.51 -5.34 -14.37
C LEU A 540 -12.59 -3.96 -13.70
N ILE A 541 -13.10 -2.97 -14.41
CA ILE A 541 -13.23 -1.58 -13.92
C ILE A 541 -14.72 -1.23 -13.93
N VAL A 542 -15.24 -0.84 -12.76
CA VAL A 542 -16.63 -0.45 -12.57
C VAL A 542 -16.66 1.00 -12.10
N ASP A 543 -17.22 1.90 -12.92
CA ASP A 543 -17.35 3.32 -12.63
C ASP A 543 -18.51 3.85 -13.50
N ASP A 544 -19.50 4.52 -12.89
CA ASP A 544 -20.71 4.98 -13.59
C ASP A 544 -20.46 6.20 -14.48
N ASP A 545 -19.27 6.80 -14.43
CA ASP A 545 -18.83 7.85 -15.34
C ASP A 545 -18.11 7.26 -16.58
N PRO A 546 -18.72 7.29 -17.77
CA PRO A 546 -18.08 6.81 -19.00
C PRO A 546 -16.81 7.55 -19.36
N GLN A 547 -16.66 8.82 -18.95
CA GLN A 547 -15.45 9.60 -19.20
C GLN A 547 -14.29 9.09 -18.35
N MET A 548 -14.56 8.69 -17.10
CA MET A 548 -13.56 8.06 -16.23
C MET A 548 -13.13 6.71 -16.81
N LEU A 549 -14.06 5.90 -17.30
CA LEU A 549 -13.75 4.63 -17.96
C LEU A 549 -12.87 4.83 -19.21
N GLU A 550 -13.18 5.82 -20.06
CA GLU A 550 -12.37 6.15 -21.23
C GLU A 550 -10.96 6.63 -20.84
N PHE A 551 -10.87 7.48 -19.80
CA PHE A 551 -9.59 7.92 -19.24
C PHE A 551 -8.75 6.74 -18.73
N LEU A 552 -9.34 5.85 -17.94
CA LEU A 552 -8.67 4.66 -17.41
C LEU A 552 -8.23 3.72 -18.54
N ASN A 553 -9.03 3.58 -19.60
CA ASN A 553 -8.66 2.83 -20.79
C ASN A 553 -7.40 3.41 -21.45
N ILE A 554 -7.36 4.71 -21.71
CA ILE A 554 -6.19 5.38 -22.31
C ILE A 554 -4.96 5.24 -21.41
N LEU A 555 -5.14 5.33 -20.09
CA LEU A 555 -4.06 5.25 -19.11
C LEU A 555 -3.48 3.83 -18.99
N LEU A 556 -4.34 2.81 -18.88
CA LEU A 556 -3.95 1.44 -18.52
C LEU A 556 -3.70 0.53 -19.72
N TYR A 557 -4.41 0.73 -20.85
CA TYR A 557 -4.23 -0.09 -22.05
C TYR A 557 -2.77 -0.15 -22.54
N PRO A 558 -1.99 0.95 -22.57
CA PRO A 558 -0.58 0.92 -23.00
C PRO A 558 0.34 0.03 -22.16
N TRP A 559 -0.08 -0.35 -20.95
CA TRP A 559 0.68 -1.20 -20.03
C TRP A 559 0.52 -2.70 -20.32
N GLY A 560 -0.39 -3.06 -21.23
CA GLY A 560 -0.69 -4.44 -21.59
C GLY A 560 -1.67 -5.11 -20.62
N PHE A 561 -2.63 -4.35 -20.10
CA PHE A 561 -3.77 -4.91 -19.38
C PHE A 561 -4.91 -5.23 -20.37
N GLU A 562 -5.61 -6.34 -20.14
CA GLU A 562 -6.90 -6.59 -20.79
C GLU A 562 -7.99 -5.93 -19.93
N LEU A 563 -8.62 -4.87 -20.45
CA LEU A 563 -9.58 -4.07 -19.69
C LEU A 563 -11.01 -4.49 -20.02
N ILE A 564 -11.79 -4.80 -18.99
CA ILE A 564 -13.24 -4.95 -19.04
C ILE A 564 -13.83 -3.73 -18.33
N LEU A 565 -14.50 -2.86 -19.07
CA LEU A 565 -15.09 -1.62 -18.55
C LEU A 565 -16.59 -1.83 -18.34
N LEU A 566 -17.12 -1.37 -17.21
CA LEU A 566 -18.52 -1.49 -16.86
C LEU A 566 -19.03 -0.17 -16.26
N ASP A 567 -19.96 0.48 -16.94
CA ASP A 567 -20.66 1.70 -16.51
C ASP A 567 -21.97 1.42 -15.76
N GLU A 568 -22.57 0.25 -15.99
CA GLU A 568 -23.83 -0.16 -15.36
C GLU A 568 -23.59 -1.21 -14.24
N PRO A 569 -23.56 -0.81 -12.95
CA PRO A 569 -23.20 -1.71 -11.84
C PRO A 569 -24.16 -2.90 -11.66
N GLN A 570 -25.40 -2.81 -12.16
CA GLN A 570 -26.38 -3.91 -12.18
C GLN A 570 -25.91 -5.16 -12.93
N HIS A 571 -25.01 -5.02 -13.92
CA HIS A 571 -24.44 -6.13 -14.69
C HIS A 571 -23.16 -6.70 -14.07
N PHE A 572 -22.71 -6.16 -12.93
CA PHE A 572 -21.44 -6.49 -12.30
C PHE A 572 -21.23 -7.99 -12.11
N TRP A 573 -22.22 -8.69 -11.53
CA TRP A 573 -22.08 -10.10 -11.18
C TRP A 573 -21.93 -11.00 -12.41
N GLU A 574 -22.76 -10.77 -13.43
CA GLU A 574 -22.72 -11.53 -14.70
C GLU A 574 -21.36 -11.36 -15.39
N ILE A 575 -20.85 -10.13 -15.44
CA ILE A 575 -19.56 -9.82 -16.06
C ILE A 575 -18.40 -10.42 -15.26
N LEU A 576 -18.41 -10.30 -13.93
CA LEU A 576 -17.38 -10.86 -13.05
C LEU A 576 -17.24 -12.38 -13.26
N GLU A 577 -18.36 -13.10 -13.33
CA GLU A 577 -18.37 -14.54 -13.56
C GLU A 577 -17.86 -14.94 -14.94
N ALA A 578 -18.17 -14.14 -15.96
CA ALA A 578 -17.77 -14.39 -17.34
C ALA A 578 -16.28 -14.09 -17.59
N CYS A 579 -15.74 -13.03 -17.00
CA CYS A 579 -14.41 -12.51 -17.37
C CYS A 579 -13.26 -13.04 -16.50
N THR A 580 -13.54 -13.44 -15.25
CA THR A 580 -12.55 -13.90 -14.26
C THR A 580 -11.33 -12.98 -14.18
N PRO A 581 -11.48 -11.76 -13.65
CA PRO A 581 -10.41 -10.76 -13.65
C PRO A 581 -9.30 -11.12 -12.65
N ASP A 582 -8.10 -10.58 -12.87
CA ASP A 582 -6.96 -10.67 -11.96
C ASP A 582 -6.99 -9.58 -10.87
N LEU A 583 -7.69 -8.47 -11.13
CA LEU A 583 -7.92 -7.37 -10.21
C LEU A 583 -9.22 -6.63 -10.56
N LEU A 584 -9.94 -6.19 -9.53
CA LEU A 584 -11.16 -5.39 -9.63
C LEU A 584 -10.89 -3.94 -9.21
N ILE A 585 -11.28 -2.98 -10.04
CA ILE A 585 -11.28 -1.55 -9.73
C ILE A 585 -12.73 -1.10 -9.57
N LEU A 586 -13.05 -0.48 -8.43
CA LEU A 586 -14.40 0.02 -8.12
C LEU A 586 -14.36 1.51 -7.87
N ASP A 587 -15.27 2.26 -8.49
CA ASP A 587 -15.63 3.56 -7.96
C ASP A 587 -16.38 3.40 -6.63
N LEU A 588 -16.18 4.35 -5.73
CA LEU A 588 -16.83 4.31 -4.42
C LEU A 588 -18.32 4.64 -4.51
N GLU A 589 -18.65 5.70 -5.25
CA GLU A 589 -20.01 6.23 -5.34
C GLU A 589 -20.57 5.93 -6.73
N MET A 590 -21.58 5.06 -6.79
CA MET A 590 -22.29 4.73 -8.02
C MET A 590 -23.80 4.65 -7.73
N PRO A 591 -24.67 4.88 -8.71
CA PRO A 591 -26.11 4.70 -8.58
C PRO A 591 -26.48 3.25 -8.24
N GLU A 592 -27.56 3.09 -7.48
CA GLU A 592 -28.15 1.81 -7.04
C GLU A 592 -27.29 0.96 -6.09
N PHE A 593 -26.06 0.65 -6.48
CA PHE A 593 -25.10 -0.13 -5.71
C PHE A 593 -23.79 0.65 -5.56
N SER A 594 -23.39 0.94 -4.32
CA SER A 594 -22.09 1.56 -4.08
C SER A 594 -20.95 0.58 -4.31
N GLY A 595 -19.73 1.07 -4.53
CA GLY A 595 -18.55 0.21 -4.60
C GLY A 595 -18.36 -0.62 -3.32
N LEU A 596 -18.75 -0.09 -2.16
CA LEU A 596 -18.70 -0.81 -0.88
C LEU A 596 -19.63 -2.04 -0.91
N ASP A 597 -20.84 -1.90 -1.44
CA ASP A 597 -21.81 -3.00 -1.55
C ASP A 597 -21.26 -4.11 -2.45
N LEU A 598 -20.74 -3.74 -3.63
CA LEU A 598 -20.13 -4.68 -4.57
C LEU A 598 -18.92 -5.40 -3.95
N CYS A 599 -18.07 -4.67 -3.22
CA CYS A 599 -16.91 -5.24 -2.55
C CYS A 599 -17.31 -6.27 -1.47
N GLN A 600 -18.34 -5.98 -0.68
CA GLN A 600 -18.85 -6.91 0.33
C GLN A 600 -19.42 -8.18 -0.31
N VAL A 601 -20.14 -8.04 -1.43
CA VAL A 601 -20.63 -9.20 -2.20
C VAL A 601 -19.47 -10.07 -2.69
N VAL A 602 -18.43 -9.47 -3.27
CA VAL A 602 -17.21 -10.18 -3.70
C VAL A 602 -16.54 -10.93 -2.54
N ARG A 603 -16.48 -10.32 -1.35
CA ARG A 603 -15.85 -10.94 -0.17
C ARG A 603 -16.66 -12.07 0.45
N ASN A 604 -17.97 -12.04 0.33
CA ASN A 604 -18.85 -13.10 0.83
C ASN A 604 -18.87 -14.35 -0.07
N GLU A 605 -18.26 -14.27 -1.25
CA GLU A 605 -18.25 -15.36 -2.22
C GLU A 605 -16.91 -16.10 -2.22
N PRO A 606 -16.85 -17.39 -1.80
CA PRO A 606 -15.59 -18.12 -1.62
C PRO A 606 -14.71 -18.19 -2.88
N ARG A 607 -15.32 -18.11 -4.06
CA ARG A 607 -14.59 -18.09 -5.34
C ARG A 607 -13.83 -16.78 -5.57
N TRP A 608 -14.33 -15.67 -5.05
CA TRP A 608 -13.84 -14.32 -5.32
C TRP A 608 -13.29 -13.60 -4.09
N GLN A 609 -13.37 -14.21 -2.90
CA GLN A 609 -12.92 -13.60 -1.65
C GLN A 609 -11.45 -13.12 -1.69
N ASP A 610 -10.60 -13.77 -2.48
CA ASP A 610 -9.17 -13.46 -2.64
C ASP A 610 -8.86 -12.59 -3.88
N LEU A 611 -9.87 -12.13 -4.63
CA LEU A 611 -9.70 -11.23 -5.76
C LEU A 611 -9.22 -9.86 -5.25
N PRO A 612 -8.08 -9.33 -5.72
CA PRO A 612 -7.62 -8.00 -5.34
C PRO A 612 -8.65 -6.93 -5.72
N VAL A 613 -9.06 -6.09 -4.76
CA VAL A 613 -10.01 -4.97 -4.99
C VAL A 613 -9.32 -3.63 -4.69
N LEU A 614 -9.29 -2.73 -5.68
CA LEU A 614 -8.79 -1.36 -5.57
C LEU A 614 -9.94 -0.37 -5.72
N PHE A 615 -10.07 0.57 -4.80
CA PHE A 615 -11.07 1.63 -4.89
C PHE A 615 -10.50 2.89 -5.50
N LEU A 616 -11.32 3.57 -6.30
CA LEU A 616 -11.14 4.96 -6.70
C LEU A 616 -12.16 5.81 -5.95
N SER A 617 -11.79 6.98 -5.42
CA SER A 617 -12.75 7.86 -4.75
C SER A 617 -12.29 9.32 -4.73
N ALA A 618 -13.23 10.24 -4.78
CA ALA A 618 -12.99 11.67 -4.60
C ALA A 618 -12.85 12.09 -3.12
N HIS A 619 -13.25 11.24 -2.17
CA HIS A 619 -13.23 11.56 -0.74
C HIS A 619 -11.85 11.43 -0.13
N THR A 620 -11.51 12.35 0.77
CA THR A 620 -10.18 12.40 1.39
C THR A 620 -10.22 12.21 2.89
N ASP A 621 -11.41 12.06 3.47
CA ASP A 621 -11.59 11.93 4.90
C ASP A 621 -11.26 10.50 5.36
N ALA A 622 -10.64 10.39 6.54
CA ALA A 622 -10.22 9.10 7.08
C ALA A 622 -11.38 8.14 7.34
N LYS A 623 -12.59 8.67 7.62
CA LYS A 623 -13.78 7.84 7.83
C LYS A 623 -14.15 7.10 6.56
N THR A 624 -14.14 7.76 5.41
CA THR A 624 -14.36 7.10 4.11
C THR A 624 -13.29 6.07 3.81
N VAL A 625 -12.01 6.39 4.02
CA VAL A 625 -10.89 5.43 3.84
C VAL A 625 -11.07 4.20 4.73
N GLN A 626 -11.48 4.40 5.99
CA GLN A 626 -11.77 3.30 6.90
C GLN A 626 -12.93 2.43 6.41
N GLN A 627 -14.01 3.02 5.89
CA GLN A 627 -15.15 2.28 5.36
C GLN A 627 -14.76 1.40 4.16
N VAL A 628 -13.95 1.93 3.25
CA VAL A 628 -13.41 1.20 2.09
C VAL A 628 -12.66 -0.06 2.51
N PHE A 629 -11.70 0.06 3.43
CA PHE A 629 -10.93 -1.09 3.90
C PHE A 629 -11.77 -2.08 4.74
N THR A 630 -12.74 -1.56 5.49
CA THR A 630 -13.68 -2.38 6.29
C THR A 630 -14.58 -3.21 5.38
N ALA A 631 -15.04 -2.65 4.25
CA ALA A 631 -15.85 -3.37 3.27
C ALA A 631 -15.12 -4.52 2.60
N GLY A 632 -13.78 -4.52 2.58
CA GLY A 632 -13.00 -5.59 1.99
C GLY A 632 -11.91 -5.15 1.04
N ALA A 633 -11.75 -3.86 0.78
CA ALA A 633 -10.78 -3.37 -0.20
C ALA A 633 -9.34 -3.77 0.17
N ASP A 634 -8.54 -4.06 -0.84
CA ASP A 634 -7.10 -4.24 -0.70
C ASP A 634 -6.38 -2.92 -0.85
N ASP A 635 -6.85 -2.02 -1.70
CA ASP A 635 -6.22 -0.73 -1.88
C ASP A 635 -7.22 0.39 -2.15
N TYR A 636 -6.69 1.60 -2.09
CA TYR A 636 -7.40 2.83 -2.27
C TYR A 636 -6.53 3.84 -3.03
N VAL A 637 -7.11 4.50 -4.03
CA VAL A 637 -6.50 5.60 -4.78
C VAL A 637 -7.45 6.79 -4.80
N GLN A 638 -6.92 7.94 -4.40
CA GLN A 638 -7.66 9.19 -4.38
C GLN A 638 -7.75 9.80 -5.78
N LYS A 639 -8.94 10.29 -6.16
CA LYS A 639 -9.18 11.15 -7.34
C LYS A 639 -8.77 12.59 -6.94
N PRO A 640 -8.06 13.36 -7.81
CA PRO A 640 -7.72 13.03 -9.19
C PRO A 640 -6.58 12.01 -9.29
N ILE A 641 -6.71 11.11 -10.27
CA ILE A 641 -5.82 9.96 -10.43
C ILE A 641 -4.46 10.43 -10.93
N VAL A 642 -3.41 10.10 -10.18
CA VAL A 642 -2.03 10.21 -10.65
C VAL A 642 -1.64 8.91 -11.35
N GLY A 643 -1.54 8.94 -12.68
CA GLY A 643 -1.36 7.75 -13.51
C GLY A 643 -0.27 6.78 -13.01
N PRO A 644 0.99 7.22 -12.84
CA PRO A 644 2.08 6.38 -12.35
C PRO A 644 1.78 5.72 -10.99
N GLU A 645 1.11 6.43 -10.08
CA GLU A 645 0.73 5.90 -8.75
C GLU A 645 -0.28 4.76 -8.89
N LEU A 646 -1.34 4.96 -9.69
CA LEU A 646 -2.36 3.93 -9.93
C LEU A 646 -1.75 2.68 -10.56
N ILE A 647 -0.89 2.84 -11.57
CA ILE A 647 -0.24 1.74 -12.25
C ILE A 647 0.66 0.94 -11.29
N ALA A 648 1.49 1.63 -10.50
CA ALA A 648 2.36 1.00 -9.52
C ALA A 648 1.53 0.20 -8.50
N ARG A 649 0.39 0.74 -8.03
CA ARG A 649 -0.52 0.03 -7.13
C ARG A 649 -1.14 -1.20 -7.80
N ILE A 650 -1.65 -1.10 -9.02
CA ILE A 650 -2.23 -2.25 -9.76
C ILE A 650 -1.19 -3.37 -9.92
N LEU A 651 -0.01 -3.04 -10.43
CA LEU A 651 1.07 -4.02 -10.65
C LEU A 651 1.47 -4.70 -9.34
N ASN A 652 1.64 -3.91 -8.28
CA ASN A 652 1.98 -4.44 -6.96
C ASN A 652 0.91 -5.40 -6.43
N ARG A 653 -0.38 -5.07 -6.56
CA ARG A 653 -1.49 -5.92 -6.09
C ARG A 653 -1.56 -7.24 -6.85
N ILE A 654 -1.36 -7.21 -8.17
CA ILE A 654 -1.33 -8.42 -9.00
C ILE A 654 -0.12 -9.29 -8.64
N GLU A 655 1.09 -8.71 -8.58
CA GLU A 655 2.32 -9.45 -8.27
C GLU A 655 2.23 -10.12 -6.89
N ARG A 656 1.73 -9.40 -5.88
CA ARG A 656 1.55 -9.95 -4.52
C ARG A 656 0.51 -11.05 -4.45
N SER A 657 -0.61 -10.91 -5.16
CA SER A 657 -1.62 -11.96 -5.26
C SER A 657 -1.06 -13.23 -5.91
N GLN A 658 -0.31 -13.09 -7.00
CA GLN A 658 0.31 -14.21 -7.71
C GLN A 658 1.40 -14.90 -6.87
N LEU A 659 2.25 -14.15 -6.17
CA LEU A 659 3.28 -14.71 -5.28
C LEU A 659 2.64 -15.56 -4.17
N ARG A 660 1.54 -15.09 -3.57
CA ARG A 660 0.80 -15.84 -2.54
C ARG A 660 0.18 -17.12 -3.09
N ARG A 661 -0.40 -17.08 -4.29
CA ARG A 661 -0.91 -18.29 -4.98
C ARG A 661 0.19 -19.32 -5.21
N ARG A 662 1.42 -18.90 -5.52
CA ARG A 662 2.58 -19.81 -5.68
C ARG A 662 3.01 -20.43 -4.34
N ILE A 663 3.05 -19.66 -3.27
CA ILE A 663 3.45 -20.14 -1.92
C ILE A 663 2.43 -21.11 -1.34
N SER A 664 1.13 -20.81 -1.47
CA SER A 664 0.05 -21.69 -0.99
C SER A 664 0.06 -23.04 -1.72
N VAL A 665 0.32 -23.06 -3.03
CA VAL A 665 0.45 -24.30 -3.81
C VAL A 665 1.75 -25.07 -3.47
N GLY A 666 2.83 -24.35 -3.13
CA GLY A 666 4.12 -24.94 -2.77
C GLY A 666 4.15 -25.64 -1.41
N ARG A 667 3.32 -25.21 -0.44
CA ARG A 667 3.20 -25.84 0.90
C ARG A 667 2.47 -27.19 0.92
N ILE A 668 1.89 -27.62 -0.20
CA ILE A 668 1.12 -28.88 -0.31
C ILE A 668 1.99 -30.04 -0.87
N ARG A 669 3.30 -29.83 -1.10
CA ARG A 669 4.22 -30.89 -1.56
C ARG A 669 5.17 -31.37 -0.48
#